data_AF-A0AAE0J7Z9-F1
#
_entry.id   AF-A0AAE0J7Z9-F1
#
_cell.length_a   1.000
_cell.length_b   1.000
_cell.length_c   1.000
_cell.angle_alpha   90.00
_cell.angle_beta   90.00
_cell.angle_gamma   90.00
#
_symmetry.space_group_name_H-M   'P 1'
#
loop_
_entity.id
_entity.type
_entity.pdbx_description
1 polymer ?
#
loop_
_entity_poly.entity_id
_entity_poly.type
_entity_poly.pdbx_seq_one_letter_code
_entity_poly.pdbx_strand_id
1 'polypeptide(L)'
;MATERTDNPRSHTDYTIGWVCALPKELAAAMAMLDIPHAPLPNSKNDANSYMLGSIREHNIVIACLPMGEVGTTAAATVIARMLSTFPSIKFGLMVGIGGGIPKHDVRLGDVVVSVPTDHFPGVVQWDMGKALQDQNTTVFKRTGALNRPPDALLTAISHLVAKHEVEESRIEAFFKELESKRPKFASKYLRKDSLNDVLFAPDSAHHELEGNDRVSNCDNCDASQIIQRKPRPMEIHYGLIASGNKVIKSAILRDSLDKDLGGRVLCVEMEAAGLMNSFPCLVIRGICDYADSHKNKRWQEYAAAVAAAYTKELLEVLQPANVRQERAARDIPELMNTVNKVHATATDVNVIRTTIDSGQRQNEKSRVLDWLTDIGFGPQHSLHRDKQQPGTGKWFLDSAEYQTWRDKDVRVLFCQGIQGAGKTILSSIVIEDLASGSHSLAGETEVAYIYCDYKRQDEQTALGLLSSLTKQLCLSRESLSPGVTQLHAKHTLKSTRPSRQEVRQALEDVIQGFTRVYVVVDALDELLDDDNHRNALVDELGKLGRSSPNLKIFVTSRPLLADISQFFCDASKVDIFANQDDVGAYVEGWLSSMPDSSPLHTNKLPINKALRQEVKDTILQATRGMFLLARLYMDSLRVKSTPKGVRDVLRGMQHQNDKAKMLSVEDSLYKAYDETMARINKQEPDFQNLATQILLWITHAKRPLSTEELRHALAVEVGRNELDEDNLIASLDVSICAGLAIVDDKSQEVRLVHYTTQEYLEQRHFKLSLNINPHNTITEVCVTYLMYSIFKSGPCRSKGDYIGRMRTHLLYFYAATYWRHHAR
;
A
#
# COMPACT_ATOMS: atom_id res chain seq x y z
N MET A 1 -4.28 -60.13 -26.77
CA MET A 1 -3.17 -60.50 -25.87
C MET A 1 -2.39 -59.23 -25.58
N ALA A 2 -2.40 -58.80 -24.32
CA ALA A 2 -1.62 -57.67 -23.83
C ALA A 2 -0.14 -58.06 -23.81
N THR A 3 0.71 -57.28 -24.47
CA THR A 3 2.14 -57.27 -24.17
C THR A 3 2.39 -56.07 -23.26
N GLU A 4 2.47 -56.34 -21.96
CA GLU A 4 3.08 -55.45 -20.97
C GLU A 4 4.49 -55.09 -21.47
N ARG A 5 4.67 -53.86 -21.97
CA ARG A 5 5.99 -53.24 -21.97
C ARG A 5 6.19 -52.68 -20.58
N THR A 6 7.17 -53.22 -19.87
CA THR A 6 7.70 -52.68 -18.62
C THR A 6 8.17 -51.25 -18.88
N ASP A 7 7.35 -50.25 -18.52
CA ASP A 7 7.73 -48.84 -18.54
C ASP A 7 8.80 -48.62 -17.47
N ASN A 8 10.07 -48.60 -17.87
CA ASN A 8 11.12 -48.07 -17.00
C ASN A 8 10.74 -46.65 -16.57
N PRO A 9 10.94 -46.26 -15.30
CA PRO A 9 10.66 -44.91 -14.86
C PRO A 9 11.51 -43.92 -15.66
N ARG A 10 10.84 -43.05 -16.43
CA ARG A 10 11.49 -41.99 -17.20
C ARG A 10 12.01 -40.91 -16.25
N SER A 11 13.12 -40.30 -16.64
CA SER A 11 13.87 -39.27 -15.91
C SER A 11 14.00 -38.01 -16.76
N HIS A 12 14.40 -36.90 -16.14
CA HIS A 12 14.65 -35.64 -16.87
C HIS A 12 15.74 -35.75 -17.94
N THR A 13 16.65 -36.72 -17.84
CA THR A 13 17.72 -36.97 -18.82
C THR A 13 17.26 -37.73 -20.06
N ASP A 14 16.06 -38.29 -20.06
CA ASP A 14 15.55 -39.07 -21.21
C ASP A 14 15.00 -38.18 -22.33
N TYR A 15 14.83 -36.89 -22.07
CA TYR A 15 14.23 -35.93 -23.00
C TYR A 15 15.30 -35.13 -23.74
N THR A 16 15.22 -35.13 -25.07
CA THR A 16 16.25 -34.58 -25.96
C THR A 16 15.77 -33.45 -26.86
N ILE A 17 14.45 -33.24 -26.94
CA ILE A 17 13.85 -32.19 -27.79
C ILE A 17 12.92 -31.32 -26.93
N GLY A 18 13.14 -30.00 -26.97
CA GLY A 18 12.22 -29.02 -26.40
C GLY A 18 11.21 -28.52 -27.44
N TRP A 19 9.96 -28.33 -27.08
CA TRP A 19 8.91 -27.74 -27.92
C TRP A 19 8.27 -26.58 -27.16
N VAL A 20 8.35 -25.37 -27.71
CA VAL A 20 7.79 -24.16 -27.08
C VAL A 20 6.61 -23.64 -27.87
N CYS A 21 5.54 -23.33 -27.14
CA CYS A 21 4.31 -22.72 -27.64
C CYS A 21 4.11 -21.36 -26.96
N ALA A 22 3.68 -20.34 -27.70
CA ALA A 22 3.33 -19.03 -27.15
C ALA A 22 1.91 -19.01 -26.57
N LEU A 23 0.97 -19.74 -27.18
CA LEU A 23 -0.44 -19.68 -26.83
C LEU A 23 -1.01 -21.04 -26.40
N PRO A 24 -2.02 -21.07 -25.50
CA PRO A 24 -2.67 -22.32 -25.10
C PRO A 24 -3.26 -23.15 -26.26
N LYS A 25 -3.65 -22.50 -27.36
CA LYS A 25 -4.14 -23.19 -28.57
C LYS A 25 -3.03 -23.91 -29.32
N GLU A 26 -1.81 -23.37 -29.30
CA GLU A 26 -0.63 -24.00 -29.87
C GLU A 26 -0.19 -25.18 -29.00
N LEU A 27 -0.22 -25.02 -27.67
CA LEU A 27 0.00 -26.14 -26.74
C LEU A 27 -1.00 -27.27 -26.97
N ALA A 28 -2.29 -26.96 -27.11
CA ALA A 28 -3.31 -27.96 -27.39
C ALA A 28 -3.06 -28.71 -28.70
N ALA A 29 -2.62 -28.01 -29.75
CA ALA A 29 -2.23 -28.62 -31.02
C ALA A 29 -1.00 -29.52 -30.88
N ALA A 30 0.03 -29.08 -30.16
CA ALA A 30 1.21 -29.89 -29.87
C ALA A 30 0.86 -31.17 -29.08
N MET A 31 0.01 -31.05 -28.05
CA MET A 31 -0.51 -32.19 -27.28
C MET A 31 -1.33 -33.17 -28.13
N ALA A 32 -1.95 -32.71 -29.22
CA ALA A 32 -2.68 -33.56 -30.15
C ALA A 32 -1.76 -34.44 -31.00
N MET A 33 -0.52 -34.00 -31.22
CA MET A 33 0.41 -34.66 -32.13
C MET A 33 1.32 -35.71 -31.48
N LEU A 34 1.39 -35.73 -30.15
CA LEU A 34 2.11 -36.78 -29.40
C LEU A 34 1.54 -38.17 -29.71
N ASP A 35 2.43 -39.14 -29.95
CA ASP A 35 2.04 -40.55 -30.09
C ASP A 35 1.71 -41.15 -28.73
N ILE A 36 2.57 -40.88 -27.74
CA ILE A 36 2.41 -41.38 -26.36
C ILE A 36 2.68 -40.22 -25.39
N PRO A 37 1.67 -39.78 -24.60
CA PRO A 37 1.90 -38.87 -23.49
C PRO A 37 2.61 -39.61 -22.35
N HIS A 38 3.55 -38.95 -21.68
CA HIS A 38 4.25 -39.48 -20.51
C HIS A 38 3.71 -38.85 -19.22
N ALA A 39 3.91 -39.53 -18.09
CA ALA A 39 3.59 -38.99 -16.77
C ALA A 39 4.45 -37.74 -16.46
N PRO A 40 3.90 -36.76 -15.72
CA PRO A 40 4.65 -35.57 -15.35
C PRO A 40 5.82 -35.90 -14.42
N LEU A 41 6.90 -35.13 -14.53
CA LEU A 41 8.06 -35.18 -13.64
C LEU A 41 8.06 -33.95 -12.72
N PRO A 42 8.59 -34.04 -11.49
CA PRO A 42 8.69 -32.89 -10.60
C PRO A 42 9.64 -31.84 -11.16
N ASN A 43 9.28 -30.58 -11.02
CA ASN A 43 10.13 -29.46 -11.39
C ASN A 43 11.21 -29.19 -10.32
N SER A 44 12.29 -28.53 -10.74
CA SER A 44 13.26 -27.95 -9.80
C SER A 44 12.64 -26.77 -9.02
N LYS A 45 13.17 -26.47 -7.82
CA LYS A 45 12.61 -25.42 -6.92
C LYS A 45 12.50 -24.02 -7.55
N ASN A 46 13.30 -23.73 -8.58
CA ASN A 46 13.34 -22.42 -9.24
C ASN A 46 12.70 -22.43 -10.64
N ASP A 47 11.97 -23.50 -10.98
CA ASP A 47 11.30 -23.66 -12.27
C ASP A 47 9.77 -23.68 -12.12
N ALA A 48 9.17 -22.54 -12.43
CA ALA A 48 7.73 -22.33 -12.41
C ALA A 48 7.02 -22.72 -13.73
N ASN A 49 7.73 -23.27 -14.72
CA ASN A 49 7.09 -23.68 -15.98
C ASN A 49 6.17 -24.88 -15.77
N SER A 50 5.11 -24.98 -16.58
CA SER A 50 4.32 -26.21 -16.66
C SER A 50 4.75 -27.00 -17.89
N TYR A 51 5.13 -28.27 -17.70
CA TYR A 51 5.58 -29.15 -18.77
C TYR A 51 4.56 -30.23 -19.11
N MET A 52 4.39 -30.47 -20.40
CA MET A 52 3.79 -31.69 -20.93
C MET A 52 4.90 -32.56 -21.51
N LEU A 53 4.88 -33.84 -21.16
CA LEU A 53 5.91 -34.80 -21.59
C LEU A 53 5.29 -35.84 -22.52
N GLY A 54 6.05 -36.28 -23.52
CA GLY A 54 5.59 -37.34 -24.42
C GLY A 54 6.65 -37.79 -25.40
N SER A 55 6.23 -38.59 -26.37
CA SER A 55 7.05 -39.01 -27.49
C SER A 55 6.34 -38.88 -28.83
N ILE A 56 7.14 -38.61 -29.87
CA ILE A 56 6.76 -38.77 -31.28
C ILE A 56 7.80 -39.71 -31.90
N ARG A 57 7.34 -40.83 -32.45
CA ARG A 57 8.17 -41.94 -32.90
C ARG A 57 9.13 -42.42 -31.79
N GLU A 58 10.42 -42.15 -31.93
CA GLU A 58 11.47 -42.55 -30.98
C GLU A 58 12.05 -41.35 -30.22
N HIS A 59 11.47 -40.16 -30.38
CA HIS A 59 11.95 -38.93 -29.78
C HIS A 59 11.13 -38.58 -28.54
N ASN A 60 11.80 -38.40 -27.41
CA ASN A 60 11.19 -37.91 -26.17
C ASN A 60 11.21 -36.37 -26.15
N ILE A 61 10.04 -35.77 -25.96
CA ILE A 61 9.78 -34.34 -26.14
C ILE A 61 9.27 -33.72 -24.84
N VAL A 62 9.79 -32.54 -24.51
CA VAL A 62 9.30 -31.67 -23.44
C VAL A 62 8.59 -30.49 -24.08
N ILE A 63 7.30 -30.32 -23.79
CA ILE A 63 6.51 -29.20 -24.31
C ILE A 63 6.26 -28.21 -23.17
N ALA A 64 6.53 -26.92 -23.41
CA ALA A 64 6.15 -25.83 -22.51
C ALA A 64 5.36 -24.75 -23.25
N CYS A 65 4.45 -24.10 -22.53
CA CYS A 65 3.75 -22.93 -23.01
C CYS A 65 4.18 -21.70 -22.20
N LEU A 66 4.23 -20.53 -22.86
CA LEU A 66 4.42 -19.26 -22.18
C LEU A 66 3.29 -19.03 -21.14
N PRO A 67 3.56 -18.30 -20.03
CA PRO A 67 2.55 -17.97 -19.05
C PRO A 67 1.35 -17.26 -19.66
N MET A 68 0.16 -17.50 -19.10
CA MET A 68 -1.08 -16.93 -19.65
C MET A 68 -1.04 -15.40 -19.65
N GLY A 69 -1.17 -14.79 -20.83
CA GLY A 69 -1.13 -13.33 -21.01
C GLY A 69 0.27 -12.77 -21.33
N GLU A 70 1.32 -13.60 -21.30
CA GLU A 70 2.66 -13.21 -21.71
C GLU A 70 2.95 -13.67 -23.15
N VAL A 71 3.55 -12.80 -23.95
CA VAL A 71 4.02 -13.05 -25.32
C VAL A 71 5.34 -12.31 -25.55
N GLY A 72 6.02 -12.62 -26.63
CA GLY A 72 7.24 -11.92 -27.02
C GLY A 72 8.54 -12.61 -26.60
N THR A 73 9.66 -12.02 -27.06
CA THR A 73 11.00 -12.62 -27.01
C THR A 73 11.50 -12.94 -25.59
N THR A 74 11.24 -12.08 -24.60
CA THR A 74 11.70 -12.26 -23.20
C THR A 74 11.01 -13.41 -22.48
N ALA A 75 9.69 -13.55 -22.66
CA ALA A 75 8.91 -14.62 -22.05
C ALA A 75 9.37 -15.99 -22.60
N ALA A 76 9.56 -16.07 -23.92
CA ALA A 76 10.08 -17.27 -24.57
C ALA A 76 11.48 -17.65 -24.04
N ALA A 77 12.39 -16.69 -23.94
CA ALA A 77 13.74 -16.92 -23.42
C ALA A 77 13.73 -17.43 -21.97
N THR A 78 12.84 -16.90 -21.12
CA THR A 78 12.71 -17.31 -19.72
C THR A 78 12.19 -18.75 -19.58
N VAL A 79 11.18 -19.11 -20.38
CA VAL A 79 10.65 -20.49 -20.41
C VAL A 79 11.75 -21.47 -20.82
N ILE A 80 12.50 -21.17 -21.87
CA ILE A 80 13.61 -22.03 -22.31
C ILE A 80 14.73 -22.12 -21.27
N ALA A 81 15.14 -21.01 -20.66
CA ALA A 81 16.19 -21.01 -19.64
C ALA A 81 15.87 -21.97 -18.49
N ARG A 82 14.62 -21.96 -18.02
CA ARG A 82 14.12 -22.89 -17.00
C ARG A 82 14.02 -24.33 -17.52
N MET A 83 13.54 -24.52 -18.75
CA MET A 83 13.46 -25.83 -19.40
C MET A 83 14.82 -26.52 -19.49
N LEU A 84 15.85 -25.80 -19.90
CA LEU A 84 17.22 -26.33 -20.00
C LEU A 84 17.83 -26.65 -18.62
N SER A 85 17.44 -25.90 -17.59
CA SER A 85 17.85 -26.19 -16.21
C SER A 85 17.22 -27.49 -15.69
N THR A 86 15.96 -27.76 -16.03
CA THR A 86 15.22 -28.93 -15.54
C THR A 86 15.46 -30.17 -16.41
N PHE A 87 15.64 -30.01 -17.73
CA PHE A 87 15.85 -31.08 -18.70
C PHE A 87 17.23 -30.96 -19.36
N PRO A 88 18.28 -31.49 -18.72
CA PRO A 88 19.66 -31.23 -19.12
C PRO A 88 20.08 -31.88 -20.45
N SER A 89 19.34 -32.87 -20.94
CA SER A 89 19.71 -33.63 -22.15
C SER A 89 19.10 -33.09 -23.44
N ILE A 90 18.36 -31.98 -23.36
CA ILE A 90 17.83 -31.28 -24.53
C ILE A 90 18.98 -30.86 -25.45
N LYS A 91 18.85 -31.19 -26.73
CA LYS A 91 19.83 -30.92 -27.79
C LYS A 91 19.48 -29.64 -28.54
N PHE A 92 18.24 -29.55 -28.96
CA PHE A 92 17.66 -28.42 -29.66
C PHE A 92 16.17 -28.31 -29.29
N GLY A 93 15.50 -27.28 -29.79
CA GLY A 93 14.05 -27.27 -29.75
C GLY A 93 13.36 -26.66 -30.94
N LEU A 94 12.04 -26.60 -30.78
CA LEU A 94 11.10 -26.28 -31.84
C LEU A 94 10.20 -25.16 -31.31
N MET A 95 10.27 -23.99 -31.93
CA MET A 95 9.33 -22.90 -31.66
C MET A 95 8.18 -23.04 -32.64
N VAL A 96 7.07 -23.61 -32.17
CA VAL A 96 5.93 -23.96 -33.02
C VAL A 96 4.73 -23.15 -32.59
N GLY A 97 4.11 -22.47 -33.54
CA GLY A 97 2.93 -21.69 -33.25
C GLY A 97 2.34 -21.05 -34.49
N ILE A 98 1.65 -19.93 -34.31
CA ILE A 98 1.03 -19.17 -35.39
C ILE A 98 1.84 -17.94 -35.75
N GLY A 99 1.67 -17.45 -36.98
CA GLY A 99 2.31 -16.24 -37.49
C GLY A 99 1.47 -15.53 -38.55
N GLY A 100 1.86 -14.30 -38.87
CA GLY A 100 1.27 -13.53 -39.97
C GLY A 100 2.02 -13.78 -41.27
N GLY A 101 1.33 -14.10 -42.35
CA GLY A 101 1.92 -14.40 -43.66
C GLY A 101 2.16 -13.15 -44.50
N ILE A 102 3.18 -13.20 -45.35
CA ILE A 102 3.47 -12.16 -46.34
C ILE A 102 2.95 -12.61 -47.71
N PRO A 103 1.82 -12.06 -48.20
CA PRO A 103 1.09 -12.60 -49.34
C PRO A 103 1.82 -12.47 -50.68
N LYS A 104 2.84 -11.61 -50.77
CA LYS A 104 3.61 -11.34 -51.98
C LYS A 104 4.34 -12.58 -52.53
N HIS A 105 4.65 -13.55 -51.66
CA HIS A 105 5.25 -14.84 -52.02
C HIS A 105 4.20 -15.96 -52.17
N ASP A 106 2.93 -15.59 -52.39
CA ASP A 106 1.76 -16.49 -52.35
C ASP A 106 1.63 -17.29 -51.06
N VAL A 107 2.11 -16.78 -49.92
CA VAL A 107 1.82 -17.34 -48.60
C VAL A 107 0.36 -17.08 -48.25
N ARG A 108 -0.36 -18.10 -47.77
CA ARG A 108 -1.81 -18.06 -47.53
C ARG A 108 -2.23 -18.50 -46.13
N LEU A 109 -3.44 -18.13 -45.73
CA LEU A 109 -4.02 -18.58 -44.47
C LEU A 109 -4.13 -20.11 -44.46
N GLY A 110 -3.62 -20.73 -43.41
CA GLY A 110 -3.53 -22.18 -43.26
C GLY A 110 -2.25 -22.80 -43.81
N ASP A 111 -1.38 -22.08 -44.50
CA ASP A 111 -0.05 -22.57 -44.88
C ASP A 111 0.88 -22.71 -43.66
N VAL A 112 1.99 -23.43 -43.85
CA VAL A 112 3.07 -23.54 -42.88
C VAL A 112 4.31 -22.85 -43.43
N VAL A 113 4.97 -22.01 -42.62
CA VAL A 113 6.27 -21.42 -42.91
C VAL A 113 7.31 -21.97 -41.95
N VAL A 114 8.41 -22.47 -42.49
CA VAL A 114 9.53 -23.08 -41.76
C VAL A 114 10.78 -22.24 -41.95
N SER A 115 11.43 -21.87 -40.85
CA SER A 115 12.65 -21.04 -40.89
C SER A 115 13.82 -21.81 -41.49
N VAL A 116 14.27 -21.44 -42.69
CA VAL A 116 15.44 -22.04 -43.36
C VAL A 116 16.40 -20.93 -43.79
N PRO A 117 17.73 -21.10 -43.63
CA PRO A 117 18.72 -20.14 -44.11
C PRO A 117 18.55 -19.84 -45.60
N THR A 118 18.53 -18.56 -45.95
CA THR A 118 18.36 -18.08 -47.33
C THR A 118 19.32 -16.92 -47.58
N ASP A 119 20.15 -17.04 -48.62
CA ASP A 119 21.15 -16.04 -49.01
C ASP A 119 22.06 -15.60 -47.85
N HIS A 120 21.88 -14.38 -47.34
CA HIS A 120 22.64 -13.81 -46.22
C HIS A 120 21.90 -13.89 -44.87
N PHE A 121 20.72 -14.51 -44.83
CA PHE A 121 19.90 -14.62 -43.63
C PHE A 121 19.95 -16.03 -43.03
N PRO A 122 20.00 -16.15 -41.69
CA PRO A 122 20.10 -17.43 -41.00
C PRO A 122 18.76 -18.17 -40.89
N GLY A 123 17.68 -17.68 -41.51
CA GLY A 123 16.32 -18.22 -41.47
C GLY A 123 15.37 -17.46 -40.56
N VAL A 124 15.90 -16.77 -39.55
CA VAL A 124 15.14 -15.83 -38.70
C VAL A 124 15.89 -14.51 -38.60
N VAL A 125 15.17 -13.38 -38.66
CA VAL A 125 15.75 -12.05 -38.47
C VAL A 125 15.00 -11.27 -37.43
N GLN A 126 15.70 -10.67 -36.46
CA GLN A 126 15.09 -9.71 -35.57
C GLN A 126 14.94 -8.36 -36.29
N TRP A 127 13.72 -7.98 -36.64
CA TRP A 127 13.49 -6.81 -37.49
C TRP A 127 13.48 -5.48 -36.73
N ASP A 128 13.19 -5.51 -35.44
CA ASP A 128 13.02 -4.31 -34.60
C ASP A 128 14.27 -3.96 -33.76
N MET A 129 15.39 -4.66 -33.94
CA MET A 129 16.66 -4.41 -33.24
C MET A 129 17.68 -3.69 -34.13
N GLY A 130 18.06 -2.48 -33.73
CA GLY A 130 18.91 -1.63 -34.56
C GLY A 130 19.18 -0.26 -33.94
N LYS A 131 19.95 0.55 -34.66
CA LYS A 131 20.27 1.94 -34.30
C LYS A 131 19.44 2.89 -35.15
N ALA A 132 18.77 3.83 -34.50
CA ALA A 132 18.23 5.00 -35.17
C ALA A 132 19.38 5.95 -35.51
N LEU A 133 19.59 6.21 -36.80
CA LEU A 133 20.60 7.13 -37.32
C LEU A 133 19.91 8.36 -37.91
N GLN A 134 20.51 9.53 -37.73
CA GLN A 134 20.02 10.77 -38.34
C GLN A 134 20.67 10.93 -39.72
N ASP A 135 19.84 10.96 -40.77
CA ASP A 135 20.29 11.25 -42.14
C ASP A 135 19.38 12.32 -42.76
N GLN A 136 19.96 13.48 -43.09
CA GLN A 136 19.31 14.58 -43.83
C GLN A 136 17.84 14.85 -43.43
N ASN A 137 17.58 15.08 -42.14
CA ASN A 137 16.25 15.31 -41.53
C ASN A 137 15.29 14.10 -41.47
N THR A 138 15.76 12.89 -41.74
CA THR A 138 15.01 11.64 -41.53
C THR A 138 15.74 10.71 -40.56
N THR A 139 14.97 10.02 -39.71
CA THR A 139 15.51 8.98 -38.84
C THR A 139 15.53 7.66 -39.60
N VAL A 140 16.72 7.19 -39.97
CA VAL A 140 16.91 5.91 -40.65
C VAL A 140 17.22 4.83 -39.62
N PHE A 141 16.40 3.78 -39.58
CA PHE A 141 16.66 2.64 -38.71
C PHE A 141 17.63 1.67 -39.38
N LYS A 142 18.83 1.51 -38.81
CA LYS A 142 19.83 0.54 -39.26
C LYS A 142 19.81 -0.67 -38.34
N ARG A 143 19.31 -1.80 -38.85
CA ARG A 143 19.32 -3.09 -38.14
C ARG A 143 20.75 -3.49 -37.73
N THR A 144 20.89 -4.04 -36.53
CA THR A 144 22.16 -4.52 -35.99
C THR A 144 22.03 -5.92 -35.42
N GLY A 145 23.10 -6.69 -35.46
CA GLY A 145 23.13 -8.06 -34.95
C GLY A 145 22.75 -9.11 -35.99
N ALA A 146 23.07 -10.36 -35.67
CA ALA A 146 22.72 -11.54 -36.44
C ALA A 146 22.17 -12.60 -35.47
N LEU A 147 21.23 -13.41 -35.96
CA LEU A 147 20.72 -14.56 -35.23
C LEU A 147 21.43 -15.83 -35.70
N ASN A 148 21.52 -16.85 -34.85
CA ASN A 148 22.03 -18.16 -35.27
C ASN A 148 21.07 -18.85 -36.27
N ARG A 149 21.59 -19.82 -37.02
CA ARG A 149 20.80 -20.68 -37.91
C ARG A 149 20.28 -21.93 -37.17
N PRO A 150 19.23 -22.61 -37.67
CA PRO A 150 18.78 -23.88 -37.10
C PRO A 150 19.85 -24.99 -37.10
N PRO A 151 19.75 -25.99 -36.20
CA PRO A 151 20.64 -27.16 -36.15
C PRO A 151 20.72 -27.95 -37.46
N ASP A 152 21.90 -28.48 -37.77
CA ASP A 152 22.15 -29.23 -39.00
C ASP A 152 21.32 -30.53 -39.08
N ALA A 153 21.06 -31.19 -37.94
CA ALA A 153 20.16 -32.35 -37.89
C ALA A 153 18.74 -32.02 -38.39
N LEU A 154 18.23 -30.83 -38.05
CA LEU A 154 16.91 -30.38 -38.48
C LEU A 154 16.92 -29.94 -39.96
N LEU A 155 17.95 -29.21 -40.40
CA LEU A 155 18.09 -28.80 -41.80
C LEU A 155 18.23 -30.01 -42.75
N THR A 156 18.92 -31.05 -42.31
CA THR A 156 19.05 -32.31 -43.06
C THR A 156 17.70 -33.05 -43.12
N ALA A 157 16.96 -33.09 -42.01
CA ALA A 157 15.62 -33.66 -41.98
C ALA A 157 14.63 -32.90 -42.87
N ILE A 158 14.71 -31.57 -42.92
CA ILE A 158 13.95 -30.73 -43.84
C ILE A 158 14.29 -31.06 -45.29
N SER A 159 15.58 -31.18 -45.65
CA SER A 159 15.99 -31.52 -47.01
C SER A 159 15.41 -32.86 -47.48
N HIS A 160 15.39 -33.85 -46.58
CA HIS A 160 14.73 -35.13 -46.84
C HIS A 160 13.22 -34.98 -47.01
N LEU A 161 12.57 -34.17 -46.16
CA LEU A 161 11.13 -33.96 -46.22
C LEU A 161 10.69 -33.23 -47.50
N VAL A 162 11.45 -32.20 -47.91
CA VAL A 162 11.25 -31.49 -49.19
C VAL A 162 11.36 -32.47 -50.36
N ALA A 163 12.43 -33.26 -50.43
CA ALA A 163 12.61 -34.25 -51.48
C ALA A 163 11.51 -35.32 -51.47
N LYS A 164 11.00 -35.68 -50.28
CA LYS A 164 9.90 -36.62 -50.13
C LYS A 164 8.58 -36.03 -50.65
N HIS A 165 8.31 -34.75 -50.39
CA HIS A 165 7.09 -34.07 -50.84
C HIS A 165 7.02 -33.85 -52.37
N GLU A 166 8.16 -33.95 -53.07
CA GLU A 166 8.20 -34.00 -54.55
C GLU A 166 7.69 -35.35 -55.11
N VAL A 167 7.71 -36.42 -54.30
CA VAL A 167 7.38 -37.79 -54.71
C VAL A 167 6.07 -38.29 -54.08
N GLU A 168 5.80 -37.90 -52.84
CA GLU A 168 4.67 -38.33 -52.03
C GLU A 168 3.92 -37.11 -51.46
N GLU A 169 2.61 -37.23 -51.22
CA GLU A 169 1.86 -36.18 -50.52
C GLU A 169 2.28 -36.06 -49.04
N SER A 170 2.13 -34.86 -48.48
CA SER A 170 2.37 -34.63 -47.04
C SER A 170 1.41 -35.45 -46.18
N ARG A 171 1.92 -35.93 -45.04
CA ARG A 171 1.14 -36.71 -44.07
C ARG A 171 0.24 -35.88 -43.16
N ILE A 172 0.24 -34.55 -43.27
CA ILE A 172 -0.57 -33.65 -42.43
C ILE A 172 -2.05 -34.02 -42.48
N GLU A 173 -2.60 -34.23 -43.67
CA GLU A 173 -4.01 -34.61 -43.85
C GLU A 173 -4.31 -36.02 -43.28
N ALA A 174 -3.34 -36.94 -43.34
CA ALA A 174 -3.47 -38.25 -42.71
C ALA A 174 -3.55 -38.14 -41.18
N PHE A 175 -2.72 -37.29 -40.57
CA PHE A 175 -2.80 -37.03 -39.12
C PHE A 175 -4.12 -36.39 -38.71
N PHE A 176 -4.68 -35.50 -39.53
CA PHE A 176 -5.99 -34.91 -39.27
C PHE A 176 -7.12 -35.93 -39.32
N LYS A 177 -7.14 -36.81 -40.34
CA LYS A 177 -8.10 -37.93 -40.41
C LYS A 177 -8.00 -38.86 -39.18
N GLU A 178 -6.79 -39.14 -38.70
CA GLU A 178 -6.61 -39.90 -37.46
C GLU A 178 -7.19 -39.16 -36.25
N LEU A 179 -6.97 -37.85 -36.14
CA LEU A 179 -7.46 -37.03 -35.03
C LEU A 179 -8.97 -36.87 -35.02
N GLU A 180 -9.65 -36.87 -36.17
CA GLU A 180 -11.11 -36.90 -36.25
C GLU A 180 -11.68 -38.11 -35.52
N SER A 181 -11.07 -39.28 -35.72
CA SER A 181 -11.49 -40.52 -35.06
C SER A 181 -11.09 -40.57 -33.58
N LYS A 182 -9.85 -40.19 -33.24
CA LYS A 182 -9.29 -40.36 -31.89
C LYS A 182 -9.70 -39.24 -30.93
N ARG A 183 -9.95 -38.03 -31.42
CA ARG A 183 -10.18 -36.82 -30.60
C ARG A 183 -11.23 -35.89 -31.24
N PRO A 184 -12.51 -36.29 -31.31
CA PRO A 184 -13.57 -35.53 -31.99
C PRO A 184 -13.78 -34.11 -31.43
N LYS A 185 -13.59 -33.91 -30.11
CA LYS A 185 -13.66 -32.57 -29.48
C LYS A 185 -12.54 -31.64 -29.96
N PHE A 186 -11.33 -32.16 -30.18
CA PHE A 186 -10.24 -31.39 -30.76
C PHE A 186 -10.53 -31.10 -32.24
N ALA A 187 -10.89 -32.14 -32.99
CA ALA A 187 -11.15 -32.06 -34.42
C ALA A 187 -12.18 -30.99 -34.79
N SER A 188 -13.32 -30.94 -34.08
CA SER A 188 -14.39 -29.95 -34.30
C SER A 188 -13.97 -28.49 -34.12
N LYS A 189 -12.83 -28.23 -33.47
CA LYS A 189 -12.32 -26.88 -33.22
C LYS A 189 -11.06 -26.55 -34.05
N TYR A 190 -10.19 -27.52 -34.29
CA TYR A 190 -8.86 -27.31 -34.86
C TYR A 190 -8.73 -27.73 -36.33
N LEU A 191 -9.64 -28.52 -36.88
CA LEU A 191 -9.59 -28.88 -38.30
C LEU A 191 -10.30 -27.84 -39.17
N ARG A 192 -9.94 -27.83 -40.45
CA ARG A 192 -10.47 -26.89 -41.42
C ARG A 192 -11.99 -27.05 -41.51
N LYS A 193 -12.71 -25.94 -41.43
CA LYS A 193 -14.15 -25.87 -41.70
C LYS A 193 -14.38 -25.22 -43.05
N ASP A 194 -15.49 -25.55 -43.70
CA ASP A 194 -15.91 -24.91 -44.95
C ASP A 194 -16.09 -23.38 -44.80
N SER A 195 -16.26 -22.90 -43.58
CA SER A 195 -16.34 -21.48 -43.25
C SER A 195 -14.98 -20.75 -43.16
N LEU A 196 -13.86 -21.47 -43.28
CA LEU A 196 -12.51 -20.89 -43.31
C LEU A 196 -12.08 -20.63 -44.76
N ASN A 197 -12.40 -19.43 -45.22
CA ASN A 197 -12.01 -18.92 -46.53
C ASN A 197 -10.76 -18.04 -46.44
N ASP A 198 -9.86 -18.22 -47.40
CA ASP A 198 -8.64 -17.44 -47.51
C ASP A 198 -8.92 -16.09 -48.19
N VAL A 199 -9.07 -15.03 -47.40
CA VAL A 199 -9.44 -13.69 -47.86
C VAL A 199 -8.27 -12.73 -47.65
N LEU A 200 -7.80 -12.11 -48.74
CA LEU A 200 -6.76 -11.07 -48.72
C LEU A 200 -7.34 -9.78 -49.28
N PHE A 201 -7.17 -8.68 -48.56
CA PHE A 201 -7.59 -7.35 -48.99
C PHE A 201 -6.44 -6.58 -49.64
N ALA A 202 -6.77 -5.60 -50.47
CA ALA A 202 -5.81 -4.66 -51.03
C ALA A 202 -5.05 -3.91 -49.91
N PRO A 203 -3.74 -3.65 -50.05
CA PRO A 203 -2.92 -3.03 -48.98
C PRO A 203 -3.39 -1.66 -48.49
N ASP A 204 -4.12 -0.92 -49.31
CA ASP A 204 -4.67 0.42 -49.07
C ASP A 204 -6.14 0.40 -48.58
N SER A 205 -6.74 -0.77 -48.41
CA SER A 205 -8.10 -0.94 -47.92
C SER A 205 -8.25 -0.43 -46.47
N ALA A 206 -9.16 0.51 -46.25
CA ALA A 206 -9.51 1.02 -44.93
C ALA A 206 -10.35 -0.01 -44.16
N HIS A 207 -9.91 -0.37 -42.95
CA HIS A 207 -10.67 -1.25 -42.05
C HIS A 207 -11.51 -0.39 -41.09
N HIS A 208 -12.85 -0.52 -41.15
CA HIS A 208 -13.76 0.15 -40.22
C HIS A 208 -13.77 -0.58 -38.86
N GLU A 209 -12.86 -0.24 -37.95
CA GLU A 209 -13.00 -0.62 -36.54
C GLU A 209 -14.03 0.31 -35.86
N LEU A 210 -15.14 -0.24 -35.37
CA LEU A 210 -15.99 0.46 -34.41
C LEU A 210 -15.22 0.57 -33.08
N GLU A 211 -14.94 1.79 -32.64
CA GLU A 211 -14.23 2.05 -31.38
C GLU A 211 -14.87 1.29 -30.21
N GLY A 212 -14.09 0.47 -29.51
CA GLY A 212 -14.44 -0.04 -28.17
C GLY A 212 -14.65 -1.55 -28.01
N ASN A 213 -14.41 -2.40 -29.01
CA ASN A 213 -14.53 -3.86 -28.81
C ASN A 213 -13.51 -4.67 -29.62
N ASP A 214 -12.35 -4.99 -29.02
CA ASP A 214 -11.36 -6.00 -29.49
C ASP A 214 -11.93 -7.45 -29.56
N ARG A 215 -13.24 -7.60 -29.30
CA ARG A 215 -13.98 -8.86 -29.37
C ARG A 215 -14.76 -8.91 -30.68
N VAL A 216 -14.06 -9.40 -31.71
CA VAL A 216 -14.61 -10.01 -32.92
C VAL A 216 -15.20 -9.02 -33.95
N SER A 217 -14.35 -8.34 -34.71
CA SER A 217 -14.70 -7.97 -36.09
C SER A 217 -14.29 -9.15 -37.00
N ASN A 218 -15.26 -9.79 -37.64
CA ASN A 218 -15.01 -10.95 -38.52
C ASN A 218 -14.69 -10.53 -39.97
N CYS A 219 -14.46 -9.24 -40.21
CA CYS A 219 -14.38 -8.61 -41.54
C CYS A 219 -15.57 -8.91 -42.46
N ASP A 220 -16.69 -9.42 -41.94
CA ASP A 220 -17.90 -9.77 -42.71
C ASP A 220 -18.57 -8.52 -43.32
N ASN A 221 -18.29 -7.33 -42.78
CA ASN A 221 -18.79 -6.04 -43.26
C ASN A 221 -17.74 -5.19 -44.00
N CYS A 222 -16.56 -5.75 -44.30
CA CYS A 222 -15.52 -5.07 -45.07
C CYS A 222 -15.90 -5.01 -46.56
N ASP A 223 -15.41 -4.00 -47.27
CA ASP A 223 -15.71 -3.82 -48.70
C ASP A 223 -15.19 -5.00 -49.53
N ALA A 224 -16.12 -5.84 -50.00
CA ALA A 224 -15.81 -7.01 -50.79
C ALA A 224 -15.14 -6.68 -52.14
N SER A 225 -15.26 -5.44 -52.63
CA SER A 225 -14.58 -4.99 -53.85
C SER A 225 -13.06 -4.89 -53.68
N GLN A 226 -12.58 -4.76 -52.44
CA GLN A 226 -11.16 -4.69 -52.10
C GLN A 226 -10.50 -6.08 -51.93
N ILE A 227 -11.26 -7.17 -52.11
CA ILE A 227 -10.72 -8.54 -51.99
C ILE A 227 -9.93 -8.91 -53.25
N ILE A 228 -8.66 -9.29 -53.04
CA ILE A 228 -7.79 -9.79 -54.10
C ILE A 228 -8.20 -11.21 -54.47
N GLN A 229 -8.69 -11.39 -55.70
CA GLN A 229 -9.06 -12.69 -56.24
C GLN A 229 -7.82 -13.56 -56.45
N ARG A 230 -7.82 -14.74 -55.83
CA ARG A 230 -6.74 -15.73 -55.93
C ARG A 230 -7.31 -17.10 -56.28
N LYS A 231 -6.62 -17.86 -57.12
CA LYS A 231 -7.05 -19.21 -57.51
C LYS A 231 -7.03 -20.14 -56.29
N PRO A 232 -8.08 -20.96 -56.03
CA PRO A 232 -8.05 -21.94 -54.95
C PRO A 232 -6.86 -22.91 -55.10
N ARG A 233 -6.19 -23.21 -53.99
CA ARG A 233 -5.12 -24.22 -53.93
C ARG A 233 -5.12 -24.93 -52.56
N PRO A 234 -4.54 -26.14 -52.46
CA PRO A 234 -4.32 -26.79 -51.16
C PRO A 234 -3.34 -26.00 -50.29
N MET A 235 -3.27 -26.38 -49.01
CA MET A 235 -2.27 -25.88 -48.07
C MET A 235 -0.86 -26.25 -48.54
N GLU A 236 0.08 -25.30 -48.43
CA GLU A 236 1.47 -25.50 -48.82
C GLU A 236 2.43 -25.23 -47.66
N ILE A 237 3.61 -25.83 -47.76
CA ILE A 237 4.71 -25.65 -46.81
C ILE A 237 5.79 -24.80 -47.49
N HIS A 238 6.11 -23.67 -46.88
CA HIS A 238 7.09 -22.72 -47.37
C HIS A 238 8.35 -22.75 -46.51
N TYR A 239 9.52 -22.63 -47.15
CA TYR A 239 10.82 -22.67 -46.51
C TYR A 239 11.56 -21.36 -46.75
N GLY A 240 11.87 -20.60 -45.69
CA GLY A 240 12.58 -19.34 -45.88
C GLY A 240 12.60 -18.43 -44.66
N LEU A 241 12.60 -17.12 -44.91
CA LEU A 241 12.88 -16.11 -43.89
C LEU A 241 11.65 -15.76 -43.06
N ILE A 242 11.80 -15.85 -41.73
CA ILE A 242 10.82 -15.38 -40.75
C ILE A 242 11.36 -14.11 -40.06
N ALA A 243 10.56 -13.05 -40.05
CA ALA A 243 10.88 -11.81 -39.34
C ALA A 243 10.25 -11.83 -37.94
N SER A 244 11.09 -11.74 -36.91
CA SER A 244 10.72 -11.80 -35.50
C SER A 244 10.88 -10.44 -34.81
N GLY A 245 9.94 -10.03 -33.97
CA GLY A 245 10.07 -8.78 -33.20
C GLY A 245 8.99 -8.60 -32.14
N ASN A 246 9.18 -7.64 -31.22
CA ASN A 246 8.28 -7.45 -30.07
C ASN A 246 7.03 -6.61 -30.39
N LYS A 247 6.82 -6.21 -31.65
CA LYS A 247 5.66 -5.40 -32.08
C LYS A 247 4.71 -6.23 -32.95
N VAL A 248 3.41 -6.16 -32.64
CA VAL A 248 2.35 -6.70 -33.51
C VAL A 248 2.24 -5.80 -34.74
N ILE A 249 2.29 -6.40 -35.93
CA ILE A 249 2.05 -5.68 -37.19
C ILE A 249 0.56 -5.81 -37.56
N LYS A 250 -0.14 -4.66 -37.63
CA LYS A 250 -1.53 -4.52 -38.08
C LYS A 250 -1.64 -3.54 -39.26
N SER A 251 -0.62 -3.48 -40.12
CA SER A 251 -0.56 -2.52 -41.22
C SER A 251 0.12 -3.17 -42.42
N ALA A 252 -0.64 -3.29 -43.51
CA ALA A 252 -0.13 -3.82 -44.78
C ALA A 252 1.03 -2.97 -45.32
N ILE A 253 0.97 -1.64 -45.17
CA ILE A 253 2.04 -0.72 -45.56
C ILE A 253 3.33 -1.02 -44.78
N LEU A 254 3.24 -1.16 -43.45
CA LEU A 254 4.40 -1.47 -42.62
C LEU A 254 4.97 -2.86 -42.93
N ARG A 255 4.09 -3.85 -43.11
CA ARG A 255 4.44 -5.22 -43.52
C ARG A 255 5.21 -5.24 -44.84
N ASP A 256 4.69 -4.54 -45.86
CA ASP A 256 5.26 -4.53 -47.20
C ASP A 256 6.58 -3.74 -47.23
N SER A 257 6.69 -2.67 -46.41
CA SER A 257 7.96 -1.97 -46.19
C SER A 257 8.99 -2.88 -45.52
N LEU A 258 8.58 -3.64 -44.50
CA LEU A 258 9.45 -4.58 -43.79
C LEU A 258 10.00 -5.66 -44.74
N ASP A 259 9.13 -6.25 -45.57
CA ASP A 259 9.56 -7.19 -46.60
C ASP A 259 10.59 -6.56 -47.54
N LYS A 260 10.31 -5.35 -48.05
CA LYS A 260 11.20 -4.62 -48.94
C LYS A 260 12.57 -4.34 -48.30
N ASP A 261 12.60 -3.88 -47.05
CA ASP A 261 13.82 -3.56 -46.31
C ASP A 261 14.69 -4.80 -46.04
N LEU A 262 14.06 -5.98 -46.01
CA LEU A 262 14.73 -7.28 -45.88
C LEU A 262 14.97 -7.96 -47.24
N GLY A 263 14.90 -7.20 -48.33
CA GLY A 263 15.25 -7.65 -49.66
C GLY A 263 14.16 -8.45 -50.38
N GLY A 264 12.90 -8.31 -49.96
CA GLY A 264 11.74 -8.94 -50.61
C GLY A 264 11.72 -10.45 -50.46
N ARG A 265 11.97 -10.95 -49.25
CA ARG A 265 12.18 -12.38 -48.96
C ARG A 265 11.42 -12.87 -47.72
N VAL A 266 10.71 -11.99 -47.02
CA VAL A 266 10.06 -12.35 -45.76
C VAL A 266 8.79 -13.13 -46.08
N LEU A 267 8.64 -14.30 -45.47
CA LEU A 267 7.47 -15.16 -45.67
C LEU A 267 6.47 -15.04 -44.52
N CYS A 268 6.97 -14.81 -43.31
CA CYS A 268 6.18 -14.79 -42.09
C CYS A 268 6.73 -13.76 -41.10
N VAL A 269 5.83 -13.15 -40.32
CA VAL A 269 6.15 -12.32 -39.15
C VAL A 269 5.60 -12.97 -37.87
N GLU A 270 6.40 -12.98 -36.81
CA GLU A 270 6.03 -13.51 -35.48
C GLU A 270 6.77 -12.76 -34.35
N MET A 271 6.54 -13.13 -33.08
CA MET A 271 6.95 -12.30 -31.93
C MET A 271 7.93 -12.93 -30.95
N GLU A 272 8.28 -14.21 -31.07
CA GLU A 272 9.01 -14.92 -30.01
C GLU A 272 10.42 -15.34 -30.43
N ALA A 273 10.61 -15.76 -31.68
CA ALA A 273 11.79 -16.51 -32.09
C ALA A 273 13.12 -15.78 -31.90
N ALA A 274 13.17 -14.46 -32.09
CA ALA A 274 14.39 -13.66 -31.91
C ALA A 274 14.98 -13.77 -30.50
N GLY A 275 14.14 -13.97 -29.48
CA GLY A 275 14.59 -14.19 -28.11
C GLY A 275 15.27 -15.54 -27.89
N LEU A 276 15.03 -16.50 -28.80
CA LEU A 276 15.49 -17.89 -28.69
C LEU A 276 16.71 -18.18 -29.54
N MET A 277 16.75 -17.73 -30.80
CA MET A 277 17.73 -18.23 -31.80
C MET A 277 19.19 -18.16 -31.33
N ASN A 278 19.60 -17.09 -30.62
CA ASN A 278 20.97 -16.95 -30.13
C ASN A 278 21.27 -17.73 -28.86
N SER A 279 20.22 -18.06 -28.11
CA SER A 279 20.29 -18.65 -26.77
C SER A 279 19.71 -20.07 -26.77
N PHE A 280 19.38 -20.65 -27.92
CA PHE A 280 18.83 -21.98 -27.98
C PHE A 280 18.87 -22.44 -29.44
N PRO A 281 19.59 -23.53 -29.76
CA PRO A 281 19.52 -24.10 -31.10
C PRO A 281 18.08 -24.52 -31.38
N CYS A 282 17.38 -23.82 -32.27
CA CYS A 282 15.99 -24.12 -32.56
C CYS A 282 15.59 -23.88 -34.01
N LEU A 283 14.50 -24.54 -34.39
CA LEU A 283 13.78 -24.34 -35.65
C LEU A 283 12.44 -23.68 -35.35
N VAL A 284 12.05 -22.71 -36.19
CA VAL A 284 10.78 -22.00 -36.06
C VAL A 284 9.81 -22.49 -37.13
N ILE A 285 8.60 -22.87 -36.70
CA ILE A 285 7.54 -23.41 -37.55
C ILE A 285 6.27 -22.63 -37.26
N ARG A 286 5.75 -21.91 -38.26
CA ARG A 286 4.59 -21.03 -38.11
C ARG A 286 3.47 -21.42 -39.04
N GLY A 287 2.31 -21.72 -38.47
CA GLY A 287 1.06 -21.80 -39.22
C GLY A 287 0.51 -20.41 -39.46
N ILE A 288 0.07 -20.11 -40.67
CA ILE A 288 -0.33 -18.76 -41.05
C ILE A 288 -1.79 -18.52 -40.65
N CYS A 289 -2.02 -17.54 -39.75
CA CYS A 289 -3.35 -17.23 -39.21
C CYS A 289 -3.91 -15.87 -39.60
N ASP A 290 -3.08 -14.98 -40.15
CA ASP A 290 -3.47 -13.67 -40.68
C ASP A 290 -2.41 -13.16 -41.66
N TYR A 291 -2.62 -11.96 -42.23
CA TYR A 291 -1.71 -11.32 -43.18
C TYR A 291 -0.94 -10.13 -42.59
N ALA A 292 -0.84 -10.02 -41.27
CA ALA A 292 -0.16 -8.90 -40.60
C ALA A 292 -0.62 -7.51 -41.07
N ASP A 293 -1.91 -7.38 -41.38
CA ASP A 293 -2.55 -6.15 -41.85
C ASP A 293 -3.68 -5.71 -40.91
N SER A 294 -4.42 -4.68 -41.31
CA SER A 294 -5.54 -4.12 -40.57
C SER A 294 -6.74 -5.07 -40.46
N HIS A 295 -6.81 -6.13 -41.27
CA HIS A 295 -7.91 -7.11 -41.32
C HIS A 295 -7.61 -8.38 -40.51
N LYS A 296 -6.52 -8.38 -39.74
CA LYS A 296 -6.11 -9.46 -38.82
C LYS A 296 -7.26 -9.85 -37.88
N ASN A 297 -7.66 -11.12 -37.91
CA ASN A 297 -8.69 -11.69 -37.02
C ASN A 297 -8.24 -13.04 -36.41
N LYS A 298 -9.07 -13.62 -35.53
CA LYS A 298 -8.72 -14.82 -34.76
C LYS A 298 -9.24 -16.14 -35.36
N ARG A 299 -9.96 -16.12 -36.49
CA ARG A 299 -10.70 -17.28 -37.03
C ARG A 299 -9.79 -18.45 -37.42
N TRP A 300 -8.60 -18.16 -37.93
CA TRP A 300 -7.66 -19.15 -38.45
C TRP A 300 -6.67 -19.69 -37.42
N GLN A 301 -6.60 -19.11 -36.22
CA GLN A 301 -5.53 -19.42 -35.26
C GLN A 301 -5.50 -20.89 -34.83
N GLU A 302 -6.66 -21.50 -34.58
CA GLU A 302 -6.75 -22.91 -34.22
C GLU A 302 -6.27 -23.83 -35.35
N TYR A 303 -6.75 -23.62 -36.58
CA TYR A 303 -6.31 -24.42 -37.72
C TYR A 303 -4.83 -24.22 -38.04
N ALA A 304 -4.36 -22.98 -38.04
CA ALA A 304 -2.95 -22.62 -38.21
C ALA A 304 -2.05 -23.32 -37.17
N ALA A 305 -2.45 -23.31 -35.90
CA ALA A 305 -1.72 -24.04 -34.86
C ALA A 305 -1.68 -25.56 -35.11
N ALA A 306 -2.79 -26.13 -35.58
CA ALA A 306 -2.89 -27.55 -35.89
C ALA A 306 -1.99 -27.98 -37.05
N VAL A 307 -1.94 -27.23 -38.16
CA VAL A 307 -1.08 -27.55 -39.31
C VAL A 307 0.40 -27.41 -38.96
N ALA A 308 0.78 -26.39 -38.18
CA ALA A 308 2.15 -26.21 -37.72
C ALA A 308 2.61 -27.38 -36.83
N ALA A 309 1.75 -27.81 -35.90
CA ALA A 309 2.03 -28.96 -35.06
C ALA A 309 2.07 -30.28 -35.86
N ALA A 310 1.19 -30.45 -36.85
CA ALA A 310 1.17 -31.62 -37.73
C ALA A 310 2.44 -31.72 -38.58
N TYR A 311 2.86 -30.60 -39.19
CA TYR A 311 4.15 -30.53 -39.88
C TYR A 311 5.31 -30.88 -38.95
N THR A 312 5.28 -30.36 -37.71
CA THR A 312 6.31 -30.67 -36.70
C THR A 312 6.39 -32.17 -36.41
N LYS A 313 5.24 -32.85 -36.31
CA LYS A 313 5.18 -34.31 -36.19
C LYS A 313 5.81 -35.00 -37.39
N GLU A 314 5.45 -34.60 -38.60
CA GLU A 314 5.99 -35.17 -39.84
C GLU A 314 7.52 -35.02 -39.91
N LEU A 315 8.04 -33.85 -39.54
CA LEU A 315 9.48 -33.58 -39.46
C LEU A 315 10.18 -34.51 -38.46
N LEU A 316 9.60 -34.72 -37.28
CA LEU A 316 10.16 -35.61 -36.27
C LEU A 316 10.09 -37.09 -36.67
N GLU A 317 9.11 -37.46 -37.50
CA GLU A 317 9.03 -38.80 -38.06
C GLU A 317 10.14 -39.08 -39.08
N VAL A 318 10.65 -38.09 -39.82
CA VAL A 318 11.79 -38.29 -40.75
C VAL A 318 13.15 -38.11 -40.08
N LEU A 319 13.20 -37.41 -38.94
CA LEU A 319 14.40 -37.16 -38.17
C LEU A 319 14.96 -38.44 -37.54
N GLN A 320 16.22 -38.76 -37.85
CA GLN A 320 16.87 -39.96 -37.34
C GLN A 320 17.33 -39.76 -35.88
N PRO A 321 17.02 -40.68 -34.95
CA PRO A 321 17.50 -40.61 -33.55
C PRO A 321 19.03 -40.54 -33.44
N ALA A 322 19.75 -41.16 -34.37
CA ALA A 322 21.22 -41.09 -34.42
C ALA A 322 21.72 -39.65 -34.61
N ASN A 323 21.05 -38.85 -35.46
CA ASN A 323 21.42 -37.46 -35.70
C ASN A 323 21.18 -36.62 -34.44
N VAL A 324 20.07 -36.84 -33.72
CA VAL A 324 19.79 -36.15 -32.45
C VAL A 324 20.85 -36.46 -31.39
N ARG A 325 21.35 -37.71 -31.33
CA ARG A 325 22.39 -38.09 -30.37
C ARG A 325 23.74 -37.45 -30.67
N GLN A 326 24.04 -37.18 -31.93
CA GLN A 326 25.28 -36.51 -32.36
C GLN A 326 25.26 -35.01 -32.06
N GLU A 327 24.08 -34.40 -31.94
CA GLU A 327 23.96 -33.00 -31.52
C GLU A 327 24.47 -32.79 -30.09
N ARG A 328 25.12 -31.65 -29.88
CA ARG A 328 25.59 -31.24 -28.54
C ARG A 328 24.38 -30.93 -27.66
N ALA A 329 24.43 -31.26 -26.38
CA ALA A 329 23.35 -30.81 -25.49
C ALA A 329 23.39 -29.28 -25.36
N ALA A 330 22.23 -28.66 -25.35
CA ALA A 330 22.10 -27.21 -25.27
C ALA A 330 22.80 -26.64 -24.03
N ARG A 331 22.78 -27.36 -22.91
CA ARG A 331 23.51 -26.99 -21.68
C ARG A 331 25.04 -27.01 -21.82
N ASP A 332 25.58 -27.75 -22.79
CA ASP A 332 27.03 -27.91 -22.97
C ASP A 332 27.61 -26.82 -23.89
N ILE A 333 26.77 -25.88 -24.34
CA ILE A 333 27.15 -24.70 -25.13
C ILE A 333 27.45 -23.55 -24.15
N PRO A 334 28.72 -23.12 -23.99
CA PRO A 334 29.08 -22.13 -22.95
C PRO A 334 28.40 -20.76 -23.13
N GLU A 335 28.27 -20.31 -24.37
CA GLU A 335 27.62 -19.04 -24.74
C GLU A 335 26.14 -19.02 -24.34
N LEU A 336 25.49 -20.17 -24.50
CA LEU A 336 24.11 -20.41 -24.09
C LEU A 336 23.98 -20.36 -22.57
N MET A 337 24.80 -21.12 -21.82
CA MET A 337 24.71 -21.14 -20.37
C MET A 337 25.01 -19.78 -19.72
N ASN A 338 25.92 -18.99 -20.29
CA ASN A 338 26.14 -17.60 -19.85
C ASN A 338 24.89 -16.73 -20.03
N THR A 339 24.15 -16.92 -21.12
CA THR A 339 22.91 -16.17 -21.38
C THR A 339 21.77 -16.63 -20.49
N VAL A 340 21.61 -17.95 -20.29
CA VAL A 340 20.63 -18.55 -19.37
C VAL A 340 20.88 -18.09 -17.92
N ASN A 341 22.14 -18.07 -17.47
CA ASN A 341 22.48 -17.59 -16.13
C ASN A 341 22.16 -16.09 -15.95
N LYS A 342 22.38 -15.26 -16.98
CA LYS A 342 21.99 -13.84 -16.96
C LYS A 342 20.47 -13.65 -16.88
N VAL A 343 19.71 -14.43 -17.66
CA VAL A 343 18.24 -14.42 -17.63
C VAL A 343 17.71 -14.91 -16.28
N HIS A 344 18.36 -15.93 -15.68
CA HIS A 344 17.98 -16.42 -14.36
C HIS A 344 18.23 -15.38 -13.26
N ALA A 345 19.38 -14.69 -13.29
CA ALA A 345 19.68 -13.61 -12.36
C ALA A 345 18.66 -12.46 -12.48
N THR A 346 18.37 -12.00 -13.69
CA THR A 346 17.37 -10.94 -13.92
C THR A 346 15.94 -11.36 -13.57
N ALA A 347 15.52 -12.60 -13.85
CA ALA A 347 14.19 -13.09 -13.49
C ALA A 347 14.01 -13.22 -11.96
N THR A 348 15.09 -13.50 -11.24
CA THR A 348 15.08 -13.55 -9.77
C THR A 348 14.95 -12.13 -9.20
N ASP A 349 15.69 -11.17 -9.75
CA ASP A 349 15.59 -9.75 -9.36
C ASP A 349 14.21 -9.16 -9.68
N VAL A 350 13.61 -9.51 -10.83
CA VAL A 350 12.26 -9.06 -11.21
C VAL A 350 11.18 -9.69 -10.33
N ASN A 351 11.33 -10.93 -9.87
CA ASN A 351 10.40 -11.53 -8.91
C ASN A 351 10.46 -10.83 -7.55
N VAL A 352 11.64 -10.42 -7.08
CA VAL A 352 11.80 -9.61 -5.87
C VAL A 352 11.19 -8.22 -6.04
N ILE A 353 11.34 -7.62 -7.22
CA ILE A 353 10.70 -6.32 -7.54
C ILE A 353 9.18 -6.47 -7.62
N ARG A 354 8.65 -7.54 -8.22
CA ARG A 354 7.21 -7.81 -8.34
C ARG A 354 6.57 -8.07 -6.99
N THR A 355 7.19 -8.84 -6.10
CA THR A 355 6.69 -9.02 -4.73
C THR A 355 6.70 -7.71 -3.94
N THR A 356 7.68 -6.84 -4.21
CA THR A 356 7.76 -5.49 -3.60
C THR A 356 6.72 -4.52 -4.17
N ILE A 357 6.39 -4.61 -5.46
CA ILE A 357 5.33 -3.80 -6.10
C ILE A 357 3.95 -4.29 -5.67
N ASP A 358 3.71 -5.61 -5.63
CA ASP A 358 2.44 -6.19 -5.18
C ASP A 358 2.18 -5.91 -3.69
N SER A 359 3.21 -5.95 -2.85
CA SER A 359 3.09 -5.55 -1.43
C SER A 359 2.85 -4.04 -1.29
N GLY A 360 3.52 -3.21 -2.08
CA GLY A 360 3.30 -1.77 -2.14
C GLY A 360 1.89 -1.39 -2.61
N GLN A 361 1.33 -2.09 -3.60
CA GLN A 361 -0.03 -1.87 -4.08
C GLN A 361 -1.09 -2.30 -3.05
N ARG A 362 -0.93 -3.47 -2.41
CA ARG A 362 -1.84 -3.93 -1.35
C ARG A 362 -1.83 -2.99 -0.14
N GLN A 363 -0.64 -2.50 0.25
CA GLN A 363 -0.53 -1.55 1.35
C GLN A 363 -1.18 -0.20 1.01
N ASN A 364 -1.05 0.28 -0.23
CA ASN A 364 -1.72 1.49 -0.69
C ASN A 364 -3.24 1.33 -0.71
N GLU A 365 -3.76 0.19 -1.17
CA GLU A 365 -5.21 -0.10 -1.15
C GLU A 365 -5.74 -0.19 0.28
N LYS A 366 -5.01 -0.87 1.16
CA LYS A 366 -5.32 -0.95 2.59
C LYS A 366 -5.40 0.45 3.22
N SER A 367 -4.40 1.30 3.01
CA SER A 367 -4.41 2.67 3.57
C SER A 367 -5.63 3.44 3.08
N ARG A 368 -5.95 3.38 1.78
CA ARG A 368 -7.12 4.07 1.21
C ARG A 368 -8.43 3.64 1.84
N VAL A 369 -8.62 2.34 2.10
CA VAL A 369 -9.84 1.83 2.74
C VAL A 369 -9.93 2.29 4.20
N LEU A 370 -8.81 2.27 4.91
CA LEU A 370 -8.77 2.67 6.32
C LEU A 370 -8.93 4.19 6.50
N ASP A 371 -8.38 4.98 5.59
CA ASP A 371 -8.57 6.44 5.55
C ASP A 371 -10.00 6.80 5.14
N TRP A 372 -10.64 6.01 4.27
CA TRP A 372 -12.07 6.17 3.97
C TRP A 372 -12.96 5.95 5.20
N LEU A 373 -12.56 5.05 6.10
CA LEU A 373 -13.35 4.68 7.28
C LEU A 373 -13.34 5.78 8.34
N THR A 374 -12.17 6.37 8.62
CA THR A 374 -12.04 7.50 9.55
C THR A 374 -10.71 8.24 9.41
N ASP A 375 -10.76 9.55 9.65
CA ASP A 375 -9.60 10.43 9.78
C ASP A 375 -9.12 10.53 11.25
N ILE A 376 -9.86 9.96 12.20
CA ILE A 376 -9.52 10.03 13.63
C ILE A 376 -8.36 9.08 13.93
N GLY A 377 -7.22 9.64 14.31
CA GLY A 377 -6.04 8.91 14.75
C GLY A 377 -5.54 9.38 16.12
N PHE A 378 -5.20 8.42 16.98
CA PHE A 378 -4.71 8.67 18.34
C PHE A 378 -3.19 8.53 18.49
N GLY A 379 -2.48 8.04 17.46
CA GLY A 379 -1.03 7.79 17.49
C GLY A 379 -0.18 9.02 17.88
N PRO A 380 -0.43 10.22 17.33
CA PRO A 380 0.26 11.43 17.75
C PRO A 380 0.05 11.75 19.23
N GLN A 381 -1.20 11.70 19.72
CA GLN A 381 -1.55 11.94 21.12
C GLN A 381 -0.90 10.91 22.06
N HIS A 382 -0.91 9.63 21.68
CA HIS A 382 -0.24 8.58 22.45
C HIS A 382 1.26 8.86 22.58
N SER A 383 1.92 9.17 21.46
CA SER A 383 3.35 9.50 21.45
C SER A 383 3.67 10.68 22.37
N LEU A 384 2.81 11.70 22.40
CA LEU A 384 2.96 12.88 23.25
C LEU A 384 2.80 12.56 24.74
N HIS A 385 1.83 11.72 25.10
CA HIS A 385 1.66 11.29 26.49
C HIS A 385 2.81 10.41 26.95
N ARG A 386 3.30 9.53 26.08
CA ARG A 386 4.47 8.71 26.33
C ARG A 386 5.73 9.55 26.57
N ASP A 387 5.97 10.57 25.76
CA ASP A 387 7.15 11.44 25.91
C ASP A 387 7.09 12.28 27.22
N LYS A 388 5.90 12.47 27.80
CA LYS A 388 5.70 13.12 29.10
C LYS A 388 5.85 12.17 30.30
N GLN A 389 5.92 10.85 30.08
CA GLN A 389 6.08 9.89 31.16
C GLN A 389 7.43 10.09 31.85
N GLN A 390 7.44 10.01 33.18
CA GLN A 390 8.69 9.96 33.92
C GLN A 390 9.12 8.50 34.17
N PRO A 391 10.34 8.09 33.77
CA PRO A 391 10.79 6.73 34.02
C PRO A 391 10.70 6.32 35.48
N GLY A 392 10.19 5.11 35.72
CA GLY A 392 10.02 4.56 37.06
C GLY A 392 8.67 4.85 37.72
N THR A 393 7.79 5.63 37.07
CA THR A 393 6.43 5.89 37.57
C THR A 393 5.41 4.85 37.10
N GLY A 394 4.28 4.70 37.79
CA GLY A 394 3.17 3.82 37.40
C GLY A 394 3.33 2.34 37.76
N LYS A 395 4.48 1.93 38.33
CA LYS A 395 4.74 0.54 38.72
C LYS A 395 3.74 -0.01 39.74
N TRP A 396 3.36 0.81 40.72
CA TRP A 396 2.39 0.43 41.74
C TRP A 396 1.06 -0.05 41.14
N PHE A 397 0.68 0.50 39.98
CA PHE A 397 -0.53 0.13 39.27
C PHE A 397 -0.35 -1.17 38.49
N LEU A 398 0.76 -1.31 37.77
CA LEU A 398 1.08 -2.53 37.01
C LEU A 398 1.30 -3.75 37.93
N ASP A 399 1.77 -3.50 39.15
CA ASP A 399 1.97 -4.52 40.19
C ASP A 399 0.69 -4.81 41.00
N SER A 400 -0.41 -4.09 40.74
CA SER A 400 -1.67 -4.30 41.46
C SER A 400 -2.33 -5.63 41.08
N ALA A 401 -2.99 -6.26 42.05
CA ALA A 401 -3.66 -7.54 41.85
C ALA A 401 -4.81 -7.42 40.86
N GLU A 402 -5.51 -6.28 40.87
CA GLU A 402 -6.63 -5.94 40.00
C GLU A 402 -6.17 -5.81 38.54
N TYR A 403 -5.08 -5.07 38.28
CA TYR A 403 -4.51 -4.95 36.94
C TYR A 403 -4.03 -6.29 36.39
N GLN A 404 -3.24 -7.04 37.17
CA GLN A 404 -2.72 -8.33 36.72
C GLN A 404 -3.84 -9.35 36.50
N THR A 405 -4.85 -9.37 37.37
CA THR A 405 -6.03 -10.23 37.19
C THR A 405 -6.80 -9.84 35.94
N TRP A 406 -7.00 -8.54 35.69
CA TRP A 406 -7.62 -8.08 34.46
C TRP A 406 -6.78 -8.38 33.22
N ARG A 407 -5.46 -8.22 33.27
CA ARG A 407 -4.58 -8.50 32.14
C ARG A 407 -4.54 -9.99 31.79
N ASP A 408 -4.46 -10.85 32.79
CA ASP A 408 -4.10 -12.26 32.62
C ASP A 408 -5.30 -13.23 32.74
N LYS A 409 -6.34 -12.91 33.52
CA LYS A 409 -7.52 -13.79 33.74
C LYS A 409 -8.76 -13.35 32.94
N ASP A 410 -9.90 -14.00 33.14
CA ASP A 410 -11.14 -13.70 32.40
C ASP A 410 -11.96 -12.55 33.01
N VAL A 411 -11.31 -11.41 33.25
CA VAL A 411 -11.99 -10.17 33.63
C VAL A 411 -12.03 -9.26 32.42
N ARG A 412 -13.25 -8.90 31.99
CA ARG A 412 -13.46 -8.16 30.74
C ARG A 412 -13.14 -6.67 30.87
N VAL A 413 -13.58 -6.05 31.96
CA VAL A 413 -13.49 -4.59 32.12
C VAL A 413 -12.74 -4.24 33.40
N LEU A 414 -11.74 -3.36 33.27
CA LEU A 414 -11.08 -2.66 34.37
C LEU A 414 -11.45 -1.18 34.29
N PHE A 415 -12.19 -0.72 35.30
CA PHE A 415 -12.66 0.65 35.40
C PHE A 415 -11.86 1.41 36.44
N CYS A 416 -11.08 2.38 35.99
CA CYS A 416 -10.17 3.12 36.85
C CYS A 416 -10.67 4.54 37.11
N GLN A 417 -10.98 4.83 38.37
CA GLN A 417 -11.50 6.15 38.75
C GLN A 417 -10.39 6.98 39.35
N GLY A 418 -10.29 8.25 38.98
CA GLY A 418 -9.27 9.09 39.57
C GLY A 418 -9.70 10.55 39.58
N ILE A 419 -9.33 11.26 40.64
CA ILE A 419 -9.55 12.69 40.71
C ILE A 419 -8.86 13.39 39.53
N GLN A 420 -9.29 14.60 39.26
CA GLN A 420 -8.73 15.42 38.19
C GLN A 420 -7.25 15.70 38.48
N GLY A 421 -6.38 15.66 37.46
CA GLY A 421 -4.94 15.85 37.64
C GLY A 421 -4.19 14.72 38.39
N ALA A 422 -4.85 13.58 38.68
CA ALA A 422 -4.21 12.41 39.31
C ALA A 422 -3.21 11.66 38.42
N GLY A 423 -3.12 11.99 37.13
CA GLY A 423 -2.22 11.32 36.18
C GLY A 423 -2.86 10.22 35.34
N LYS A 424 -4.21 10.13 35.28
CA LYS A 424 -4.95 9.12 34.51
C LYS A 424 -4.44 8.92 33.08
N THR A 425 -4.32 9.99 32.30
CA THR A 425 -3.84 9.94 30.91
C THR A 425 -2.42 9.41 30.76
N ILE A 426 -1.52 9.81 31.67
CA ILE A 426 -0.14 9.30 31.70
C ILE A 426 -0.16 7.82 32.08
N LEU A 427 -0.96 7.43 33.06
CA LEU A 427 -1.11 6.02 33.43
C LEU A 427 -1.69 5.17 32.28
N SER A 428 -2.71 5.66 31.56
CA SER A 428 -3.25 4.99 30.37
C SER A 428 -2.17 4.78 29.32
N SER A 429 -1.28 5.75 29.11
CA SER A 429 -0.13 5.55 28.20
C SER A 429 0.88 4.53 28.70
N ILE A 430 1.10 4.42 30.02
CA ILE A 430 1.95 3.37 30.63
C ILE A 430 1.31 1.99 30.42
N VAL A 431 -0.01 1.87 30.63
CA VAL A 431 -0.75 0.62 30.41
C VAL A 431 -0.68 0.19 28.94
N ILE A 432 -0.84 1.12 27.99
CA ILE A 432 -0.71 0.80 26.55
C ILE A 432 0.69 0.24 26.23
N GLU A 433 1.74 0.86 26.76
CA GLU A 433 3.13 0.41 26.55
C GLU A 433 3.42 -0.95 27.23
N ASP A 434 2.90 -1.19 28.43
CA ASP A 434 3.00 -2.49 29.11
C ASP A 434 2.33 -3.60 28.27
N LEU A 435 1.11 -3.36 27.80
CA LEU A 435 0.34 -4.32 27.00
C LEU A 435 0.95 -4.55 25.61
N ALA A 436 1.57 -3.53 25.03
CA ALA A 436 2.25 -3.62 23.73
C ALA A 436 3.65 -4.28 23.82
N SER A 437 4.25 -4.33 25.02
CA SER A 437 5.58 -4.88 25.22
C SER A 437 5.64 -6.40 24.98
N GLY A 438 6.73 -6.85 24.34
CA GLY A 438 6.88 -8.24 23.85
C GLY A 438 6.88 -9.33 24.91
N SER A 439 7.00 -9.01 26.21
CA SER A 439 6.89 -9.96 27.32
C SER A 439 5.48 -10.54 27.50
N HIS A 440 4.45 -9.88 26.94
CA HIS A 440 3.06 -10.31 26.99
C HIS A 440 2.50 -10.73 25.62
N SER A 441 3.31 -10.60 24.56
CA SER A 441 2.96 -11.00 23.20
C SER A 441 3.22 -12.50 23.00
N LEU A 442 2.16 -13.32 23.09
CA LEU A 442 2.19 -14.66 22.53
C LEU A 442 2.23 -14.53 21.00
N ALA A 443 3.39 -14.78 20.40
CA ALA A 443 3.61 -14.94 18.96
C ALA A 443 2.67 -14.13 18.03
N GLY A 444 2.64 -12.80 18.15
CA GLY A 444 1.99 -11.92 17.15
C GLY A 444 0.46 -11.95 17.08
N GLU A 445 -0.25 -12.47 18.10
CA GLU A 445 -1.72 -12.60 18.08
C GLU A 445 -2.46 -11.71 19.10
N THR A 446 -1.74 -10.89 19.87
CA THR A 446 -2.31 -9.90 20.82
C THR A 446 -2.19 -8.49 20.26
N GLU A 447 -3.25 -7.69 20.31
CA GLU A 447 -3.27 -6.31 19.81
C GLU A 447 -3.83 -5.31 20.83
N VAL A 448 -3.36 -4.06 20.77
CA VAL A 448 -3.82 -2.96 21.64
C VAL A 448 -4.33 -1.82 20.77
N ALA A 449 -5.58 -1.41 20.99
CA ALA A 449 -6.16 -0.20 20.43
C ALA A 449 -6.54 0.76 21.55
N TYR A 450 -6.57 2.06 21.25
CA TYR A 450 -6.79 3.08 22.27
C TYR A 450 -7.55 4.30 21.76
N ILE A 451 -8.22 4.98 22.69
CA ILE A 451 -8.98 6.22 22.52
C ILE A 451 -8.53 7.19 23.62
N TYR A 452 -8.18 8.40 23.23
CA TYR A 452 -8.01 9.53 24.16
C TYR A 452 -9.19 10.48 23.98
N CYS A 453 -10.13 10.46 24.93
CA CYS A 453 -11.26 11.40 24.90
C CYS A 453 -10.73 12.81 25.14
N ASP A 454 -11.19 13.77 24.35
CA ASP A 454 -10.76 15.18 24.41
C ASP A 454 -11.98 16.07 24.22
N TYR A 455 -12.34 16.81 25.27
CA TYR A 455 -13.50 17.72 25.25
C TYR A 455 -13.38 18.83 24.18
N LYS A 456 -12.17 19.15 23.67
CA LYS A 456 -12.03 20.13 22.57
C LYS A 456 -12.30 19.57 21.19
N ARG A 457 -12.37 18.24 21.06
CA ARG A 457 -12.56 17.53 19.77
C ARG A 457 -13.90 16.81 19.70
N GLN A 458 -14.89 17.25 20.46
CA GLN A 458 -16.20 16.61 20.58
C GLN A 458 -16.93 16.48 19.24
N ASP A 459 -16.83 17.48 18.36
CA ASP A 459 -17.45 17.46 17.03
C ASP A 459 -16.85 16.33 16.14
N GLU A 460 -15.62 15.90 16.43
CA GLU A 460 -14.92 14.83 15.72
C GLU A 460 -15.11 13.47 16.42
N GLN A 461 -15.10 13.43 17.75
CA GLN A 461 -15.12 12.21 18.58
C GLN A 461 -16.53 11.63 18.80
N THR A 462 -17.29 11.47 17.73
CA THR A 462 -18.58 10.76 17.78
C THR A 462 -18.41 9.27 18.03
N ALA A 463 -19.41 8.58 18.59
CA ALA A 463 -19.36 7.13 18.81
C ALA A 463 -19.04 6.34 17.52
N LEU A 464 -19.58 6.75 16.37
CA LEU A 464 -19.25 6.16 15.06
C LEU A 464 -17.77 6.35 14.71
N GLY A 465 -17.26 7.56 14.87
CA GLY A 465 -15.87 7.90 14.56
C GLY A 465 -14.88 7.15 15.47
N LEU A 466 -15.20 7.02 16.75
CA LEU A 466 -14.38 6.29 17.73
C LEU A 466 -14.35 4.79 17.45
N LEU A 467 -15.49 4.16 17.16
CA LEU A 467 -15.53 2.75 16.73
C LEU A 467 -14.73 2.54 15.45
N SER A 468 -14.89 3.43 14.47
CA SER A 468 -14.14 3.41 13.21
C SER A 468 -12.63 3.53 13.45
N SER A 469 -12.21 4.32 14.44
CA SER A 469 -10.81 4.47 14.83
C SER A 469 -10.25 3.19 15.44
N LEU A 470 -11.01 2.51 16.31
CA LEU A 470 -10.63 1.19 16.82
C LEU A 470 -10.48 0.17 15.69
N THR A 471 -11.43 0.13 14.74
CA THR A 471 -11.34 -0.75 13.56
C THR A 471 -10.09 -0.45 12.74
N LYS A 472 -9.79 0.84 12.51
CA LYS A 472 -8.59 1.28 11.79
C LYS A 472 -7.31 0.82 12.48
N GLN A 473 -7.18 1.05 13.79
CA GLN A 473 -6.00 0.66 14.57
C GLN A 473 -5.75 -0.86 14.51
N LEU A 474 -6.78 -1.68 14.75
CA LEU A 474 -6.65 -3.13 14.72
C LEU A 474 -6.36 -3.67 13.31
N CYS A 475 -6.89 -3.03 12.26
CA CYS A 475 -6.56 -3.42 10.89
C CYS A 475 -5.12 -3.07 10.50
N LEU A 476 -4.54 -1.99 11.06
CA LEU A 476 -3.19 -1.55 10.72
C LEU A 476 -2.13 -2.61 11.05
N SER A 477 -2.32 -3.40 12.11
CA SER A 477 -1.36 -4.42 12.54
C SER A 477 -1.38 -5.73 11.73
N ARG A 478 -2.37 -5.92 10.85
CA ARG A 478 -2.53 -7.13 10.01
C ARG A 478 -2.02 -6.92 8.59
N GLU A 479 -1.48 -7.94 7.93
CA GLU A 479 -1.03 -7.80 6.53
C GLU A 479 -2.18 -7.56 5.53
N SER A 480 -3.39 -8.06 5.84
CA SER A 480 -4.58 -7.93 4.98
C SER A 480 -5.77 -7.38 5.75
N LEU A 481 -6.70 -6.74 5.04
CA LEU A 481 -7.97 -6.29 5.62
C LEU A 481 -8.87 -7.49 5.92
N SER A 482 -9.64 -7.39 7.01
CA SER A 482 -10.66 -8.41 7.28
C SER A 482 -11.73 -8.42 6.17
N PRO A 483 -12.38 -9.57 5.92
CA PRO A 483 -13.47 -9.66 4.96
C PRO A 483 -14.61 -8.67 5.29
N GLY A 484 -14.93 -8.48 6.57
CA GLY A 484 -15.95 -7.54 7.02
C GLY A 484 -15.67 -6.10 6.60
N VAL A 485 -14.45 -5.60 6.80
CA VAL A 485 -14.06 -4.23 6.40
C VAL A 485 -14.03 -4.08 4.88
N THR A 486 -13.55 -5.09 4.16
CA THR A 486 -13.50 -5.08 2.69
C THR A 486 -14.90 -5.03 2.08
N GLN A 487 -15.83 -5.85 2.59
CA GLN A 487 -17.23 -5.85 2.15
C GLN A 487 -17.94 -4.55 2.49
N LEU A 488 -17.68 -4.00 3.68
CA LEU A 488 -18.23 -2.71 4.11
C LEU A 488 -17.80 -1.59 3.16
N HIS A 489 -16.50 -1.51 2.83
CA HIS A 489 -15.97 -0.54 1.88
C HIS A 489 -16.60 -0.70 0.49
N ALA A 490 -16.68 -1.93 -0.04
CA ALA A 490 -17.28 -2.19 -1.34
C ALA A 490 -18.76 -1.76 -1.41
N LYS A 491 -19.55 -2.12 -0.37
CA LYS A 491 -20.98 -1.79 -0.27
C LYS A 491 -21.23 -0.28 -0.33
N HIS A 492 -20.45 0.49 0.42
CA HIS A 492 -20.68 1.93 0.57
C HIS A 492 -20.02 2.76 -0.53
N THR A 493 -18.91 2.30 -1.10
CA THR A 493 -18.26 2.92 -2.26
C THR A 493 -19.16 2.85 -3.49
N LEU A 494 -19.74 1.68 -3.78
CA LEU A 494 -20.65 1.49 -4.92
C LEU A 494 -21.89 2.39 -4.86
N LYS A 495 -22.37 2.71 -3.65
CA LYS A 495 -23.58 3.52 -3.43
C LYS A 495 -23.27 4.97 -3.07
N SER A 496 -22.00 5.34 -2.97
CA SER A 496 -21.56 6.66 -2.46
C SER A 496 -22.21 7.06 -1.13
N THR A 497 -22.29 6.11 -0.18
CA THR A 497 -22.86 6.31 1.17
C THR A 497 -21.80 6.15 2.25
N ARG A 498 -22.15 6.43 3.52
CA ARG A 498 -21.30 6.16 4.71
C ARG A 498 -21.88 5.01 5.53
N PRO A 499 -21.03 4.21 6.21
CA PRO A 499 -21.50 3.12 7.06
C PRO A 499 -22.19 3.64 8.32
N SER A 500 -23.19 2.88 8.79
CA SER A 500 -23.86 3.11 10.06
C SER A 500 -23.05 2.58 11.24
N ARG A 501 -23.38 3.03 12.45
CA ARG A 501 -22.74 2.55 13.71
C ARG A 501 -22.79 1.03 13.85
N GLN A 502 -23.94 0.43 13.55
CA GLN A 502 -24.11 -1.02 13.63
C GLN A 502 -23.22 -1.77 12.65
N GLU A 503 -23.07 -1.26 11.42
CA GLU A 503 -22.23 -1.88 10.40
C GLU A 503 -20.74 -1.78 10.76
N VAL A 504 -20.30 -0.65 11.31
CA VAL A 504 -18.93 -0.50 11.82
C VAL A 504 -18.68 -1.41 13.02
N ARG A 505 -19.63 -1.51 13.97
CA ARG A 505 -19.53 -2.47 15.08
C ARG A 505 -19.36 -3.89 14.57
N GLN A 506 -20.16 -4.33 13.59
CA GLN A 506 -20.04 -5.69 13.04
C GLN A 506 -18.68 -5.93 12.40
N ALA A 507 -18.19 -4.97 11.61
CA ALA A 507 -16.86 -5.07 11.02
C ALA A 507 -15.75 -5.08 12.08
N LEU A 508 -15.92 -4.35 13.19
CA LEU A 508 -15.00 -4.37 14.33
C LEU A 508 -15.02 -5.71 15.06
N GLU A 509 -16.19 -6.32 15.28
CA GLU A 509 -16.33 -7.67 15.85
C GLU A 509 -15.58 -8.69 14.99
N ASP A 510 -15.75 -8.64 13.66
CA ASP A 510 -15.05 -9.54 12.72
C ASP A 510 -13.52 -9.36 12.80
N VAL A 511 -13.05 -8.11 12.95
CA VAL A 511 -11.61 -7.82 13.11
C VAL A 511 -11.09 -8.38 14.44
N ILE A 512 -11.81 -8.15 15.54
CA ILE A 512 -11.44 -8.62 16.88
C ILE A 512 -11.34 -10.16 16.91
N GLN A 513 -12.24 -10.88 16.24
CA GLN A 513 -12.20 -12.35 16.16
C GLN A 513 -10.94 -12.89 15.47
N GLY A 514 -10.23 -12.06 14.68
CA GLY A 514 -8.96 -12.43 14.06
C GLY A 514 -7.74 -12.45 15.00
N PHE A 515 -7.92 -12.05 16.27
CA PHE A 515 -6.87 -11.99 17.28
C PHE A 515 -7.14 -12.96 18.42
N THR A 516 -6.08 -13.45 19.06
CA THR A 516 -6.20 -14.28 20.27
C THR A 516 -6.57 -13.43 21.48
N ARG A 517 -6.10 -12.17 21.52
CA ARG A 517 -6.45 -11.20 22.55
C ARG A 517 -6.45 -9.78 21.99
N VAL A 518 -7.45 -8.98 22.35
CA VAL A 518 -7.48 -7.54 22.04
C VAL A 518 -7.68 -6.76 23.32
N TYR A 519 -6.87 -5.72 23.51
CA TYR A 519 -7.05 -4.72 24.56
C TYR A 519 -7.53 -3.40 23.94
N VAL A 520 -8.59 -2.82 24.53
CA VAL A 520 -9.06 -1.47 24.19
C VAL A 520 -8.90 -0.57 25.41
N VAL A 521 -8.11 0.47 25.28
CA VAL A 521 -7.85 1.47 26.34
C VAL A 521 -8.60 2.76 26.03
N VAL A 522 -9.56 3.14 26.86
CA VAL A 522 -10.33 4.38 26.73
C VAL A 522 -9.96 5.32 27.86
N ASP A 523 -9.19 6.36 27.54
CA ASP A 523 -8.77 7.36 28.51
C ASP A 523 -9.79 8.51 28.61
N ALA A 524 -10.03 8.96 29.84
CA ALA A 524 -10.81 10.13 30.21
C ALA A 524 -12.25 10.13 29.63
N LEU A 525 -12.97 9.01 29.76
CA LEU A 525 -14.31 8.82 29.20
C LEU A 525 -15.30 9.95 29.57
N ASP A 526 -15.11 10.58 30.73
CA ASP A 526 -15.93 11.70 31.19
C ASP A 526 -15.77 13.00 30.38
N GLU A 527 -14.75 13.10 29.52
CA GLU A 527 -14.53 14.26 28.63
C GLU A 527 -15.41 14.23 27.36
N LEU A 528 -16.12 13.12 27.11
CA LEU A 528 -17.15 13.06 26.07
C LEU A 528 -18.47 13.66 26.60
N LEU A 529 -19.06 14.59 25.85
CA LEU A 529 -20.39 15.16 26.16
C LEU A 529 -21.51 14.14 26.03
N ASP A 530 -22.54 14.34 26.84
CA ASP A 530 -23.77 13.57 26.78
C ASP A 530 -24.93 14.31 26.09
N ASP A 531 -24.74 15.58 25.69
CA ASP A 531 -25.78 16.40 25.05
C ASP A 531 -26.29 15.78 23.73
N ASP A 532 -25.39 15.16 22.97
CA ASP A 532 -25.69 14.38 21.75
C ASP A 532 -25.66 12.85 21.99
N ASN A 533 -25.67 12.41 23.26
CA ASN A 533 -25.66 11.01 23.68
C ASN A 533 -24.43 10.22 23.15
N HIS A 534 -23.32 10.90 22.82
CA HIS A 534 -22.12 10.27 22.27
C HIS A 534 -21.43 9.34 23.28
N ARG A 535 -21.30 9.78 24.53
CA ARG A 535 -20.70 8.99 25.62
C ARG A 535 -21.46 7.70 25.87
N ASN A 536 -22.76 7.81 26.15
CA ASN A 536 -23.61 6.64 26.41
C ASN A 536 -23.67 5.70 25.20
N ALA A 537 -23.70 6.24 23.97
CA ALA A 537 -23.65 5.41 22.77
C ALA A 537 -22.32 4.65 22.63
N LEU A 538 -21.18 5.26 22.95
CA LEU A 538 -19.89 4.56 22.93
C LEU A 538 -19.87 3.44 23.98
N VAL A 539 -20.31 3.73 25.21
CA VAL A 539 -20.33 2.75 26.30
C VAL A 539 -21.25 1.57 25.98
N ASP A 540 -22.43 1.83 25.41
CA ASP A 540 -23.36 0.80 24.96
C ASP A 540 -22.75 -0.09 23.86
N GLU A 541 -22.07 0.50 22.87
CA GLU A 541 -21.40 -0.28 21.82
C GLU A 541 -20.19 -1.07 22.36
N LEU A 542 -19.39 -0.51 23.27
CA LEU A 542 -18.32 -1.24 23.97
C LEU A 542 -18.87 -2.40 24.81
N GLY A 543 -20.02 -2.20 25.46
CA GLY A 543 -20.72 -3.24 26.21
C GLY A 543 -21.21 -4.37 25.31
N LYS A 544 -21.77 -4.04 24.12
CA LYS A 544 -22.15 -5.03 23.10
C LYS A 544 -20.93 -5.82 22.60
N LEU A 545 -19.84 -5.12 22.26
CA LEU A 545 -18.59 -5.73 21.82
C LEU A 545 -18.01 -6.69 22.86
N GLY A 546 -17.99 -6.30 24.14
CA GLY A 546 -17.50 -7.16 25.23
C GLY A 546 -18.40 -8.38 25.52
N ARG A 547 -19.65 -8.39 25.05
CA ARG A 547 -20.55 -9.55 25.13
C ARG A 547 -20.39 -10.47 23.92
N SER A 548 -20.16 -9.92 22.73
CA SER A 548 -19.98 -10.69 21.48
C SER A 548 -18.56 -11.22 21.29
N SER A 549 -17.55 -10.62 21.95
CA SER A 549 -16.13 -10.94 21.75
C SER A 549 -15.45 -11.35 23.08
N PRO A 550 -15.28 -12.65 23.37
CA PRO A 550 -14.69 -13.12 24.64
C PRO A 550 -13.19 -12.83 24.75
N ASN A 551 -12.52 -12.58 23.63
CA ASN A 551 -11.11 -12.22 23.54
C ASN A 551 -10.85 -10.71 23.72
N LEU A 552 -11.89 -9.89 23.90
CA LEU A 552 -11.79 -8.45 24.11
C LEU A 552 -11.70 -8.09 25.60
N LYS A 553 -10.73 -7.25 25.95
CA LYS A 553 -10.59 -6.63 27.28
C LYS A 553 -10.58 -5.12 27.16
N ILE A 554 -11.29 -4.46 28.07
CA ILE A 554 -11.50 -3.02 28.05
C ILE A 554 -10.96 -2.39 29.33
N PHE A 555 -10.12 -1.38 29.16
CA PHE A 555 -9.63 -0.52 30.22
C PHE A 555 -10.26 0.85 30.04
N VAL A 556 -10.82 1.42 31.09
CA VAL A 556 -11.49 2.73 31.02
C VAL A 556 -11.04 3.60 32.19
N THR A 557 -10.67 4.85 31.92
CA THR A 557 -10.45 5.86 32.98
C THR A 557 -11.55 6.92 32.99
N SER A 558 -11.90 7.40 34.18
CA SER A 558 -12.92 8.45 34.37
C SER A 558 -12.70 9.21 35.67
N ARG A 559 -13.27 10.42 35.80
CA ARG A 559 -13.50 11.05 37.11
C ARG A 559 -14.51 10.25 37.97
N PRO A 560 -14.38 10.26 39.30
CA PRO A 560 -15.39 9.71 40.21
C PRO A 560 -16.67 10.57 40.18
N LEU A 561 -17.82 9.99 40.53
CA LEU A 561 -19.10 10.66 40.79
C LEU A 561 -20.02 10.98 39.59
N LEU A 562 -19.77 10.44 38.41
CA LEU A 562 -20.76 10.43 37.32
C LEU A 562 -21.65 9.19 37.47
N ALA A 563 -22.90 9.41 37.91
CA ALA A 563 -23.84 8.35 38.27
C ALA A 563 -24.19 7.45 37.06
N ASP A 564 -24.29 8.05 35.89
CA ASP A 564 -24.49 7.42 34.59
C ASP A 564 -23.31 6.49 34.22
N ILE A 565 -22.06 6.97 34.27
CA ILE A 565 -20.87 6.16 33.98
C ILE A 565 -20.72 5.01 34.98
N SER A 566 -20.94 5.31 36.27
CA SER A 566 -20.79 4.33 37.34
C SER A 566 -21.81 3.19 37.26
N GLN A 567 -22.99 3.45 36.69
CA GLN A 567 -24.03 2.45 36.47
C GLN A 567 -23.64 1.46 35.35
N PHE A 568 -22.99 1.92 34.28
CA PHE A 568 -22.57 1.04 33.18
C PHE A 568 -21.47 0.06 33.57
N PHE A 569 -20.60 0.46 34.51
CA PHE A 569 -19.47 -0.34 34.98
C PHE A 569 -19.68 -0.89 36.40
N CYS A 570 -20.92 -1.15 36.80
CA CYS A 570 -21.23 -1.65 38.14
C CYS A 570 -20.56 -3.00 38.45
N ASP A 571 -20.47 -3.88 37.45
CA ASP A 571 -19.91 -5.23 37.57
C ASP A 571 -18.43 -5.32 37.18
N ALA A 572 -17.79 -4.19 36.88
CA ALA A 572 -16.38 -4.14 36.49
C ALA A 572 -15.44 -4.22 37.70
N SER A 573 -14.22 -4.71 37.48
CA SER A 573 -13.13 -4.56 38.47
C SER A 573 -12.75 -3.07 38.54
N LYS A 574 -12.51 -2.54 39.74
CA LYS A 574 -12.27 -1.11 39.96
C LYS A 574 -10.94 -0.85 40.65
N VAL A 575 -10.23 0.19 40.20
CA VAL A 575 -8.99 0.66 40.83
C VAL A 575 -9.01 2.17 40.89
N ASP A 576 -8.71 2.73 42.06
CA ASP A 576 -8.58 4.18 42.21
C ASP A 576 -7.19 4.66 41.77
N ILE A 577 -7.17 5.60 40.83
CA ILE A 577 -5.97 6.30 40.35
C ILE A 577 -5.78 7.56 41.18
N PHE A 578 -4.62 7.65 41.83
CA PHE A 578 -4.16 8.79 42.59
C PHE A 578 -2.69 9.05 42.31
N ALA A 579 -2.21 10.28 42.58
CA ALA A 579 -0.79 10.56 42.51
C ALA A 579 -0.05 9.88 43.68
N ASN A 580 0.50 8.70 43.40
CA ASN A 580 1.28 7.92 44.35
C ASN A 580 2.53 8.72 44.80
N GLN A 581 2.87 8.66 46.09
CA GLN A 581 3.99 9.43 46.66
C GLN A 581 5.33 9.06 46.03
N ASP A 582 5.57 7.79 45.71
CA ASP A 582 6.81 7.36 45.08
C ASP A 582 6.90 7.90 43.65
N ASP A 583 5.80 7.88 42.90
CA ASP A 583 5.73 8.41 41.54
C ASP A 583 5.90 9.94 41.52
N VAL A 584 5.25 10.67 42.43
CA VAL A 584 5.43 12.13 42.59
C VAL A 584 6.87 12.43 42.98
N GLY A 585 7.46 11.61 43.85
CA GLY A 585 8.85 11.73 44.27
C GLY A 585 9.82 11.55 43.10
N ALA A 586 9.60 10.55 42.25
CA ALA A 586 10.37 10.31 41.03
C ALA A 586 10.18 11.43 40.00
N TYR A 587 8.97 11.97 39.87
CA TYR A 587 8.65 13.11 39.01
C TYR A 587 9.40 14.39 39.44
N VAL A 588 9.36 14.73 40.73
CA VAL A 588 10.09 15.89 41.28
C VAL A 588 11.61 15.69 41.16
N GLU A 589 12.10 14.47 41.40
CA GLU A 589 13.53 14.13 41.26
C GLU A 589 14.00 14.25 39.80
N GLY A 590 13.19 13.79 38.85
CA GLY A 590 13.44 13.94 37.42
C GLY A 590 13.52 15.41 37.04
N TRP A 591 12.56 16.22 37.49
CA TRP A 591 12.56 17.67 37.27
C TRP A 591 13.81 18.35 37.86
N LEU A 592 14.17 18.07 39.11
CA LEU A 592 15.37 18.60 39.76
C LEU A 592 16.68 18.15 39.08
N SER A 593 16.67 17.00 38.40
CA SER A 593 17.82 16.51 37.62
C SER A 593 17.89 17.13 36.23
N SER A 594 16.73 17.53 35.66
CA SER A 594 16.61 18.12 34.32
C SER A 594 16.93 19.62 34.27
N MET A 595 17.13 20.26 35.43
CA MET A 595 17.58 21.66 35.45
C MET A 595 18.97 21.75 34.80
N PRO A 596 19.13 22.56 33.73
CA PRO A 596 20.39 22.58 32.99
C PRO A 596 21.54 23.06 33.88
N ASP A 597 22.62 22.27 33.96
CA ASP A 597 23.90 22.69 34.52
C ASP A 597 24.54 23.84 33.70
N SER A 598 24.02 24.12 32.50
CA SER A 598 24.47 25.19 31.62
C SER A 598 23.41 25.56 30.57
N SER A 599 22.84 26.76 30.67
CA SER A 599 22.24 27.47 29.52
C SER A 599 22.66 28.95 29.57
N PRO A 600 22.98 29.60 28.44
CA PRO A 600 23.79 30.82 28.43
C PRO A 600 23.05 32.12 28.77
N LEU A 601 21.73 32.11 28.98
CA LEU A 601 20.94 33.35 29.10
C LEU A 601 20.44 33.72 30.51
N HIS A 602 20.69 32.91 31.56
CA HIS A 602 20.40 33.33 32.93
C HIS A 602 21.54 32.93 33.88
N THR A 603 22.36 33.91 34.25
CA THR A 603 23.54 33.79 35.12
C THR A 603 23.21 33.66 36.62
N ASN A 604 22.23 32.84 37.00
CA ASN A 604 21.96 32.55 38.41
C ASN A 604 21.79 31.05 38.64
N LYS A 605 22.93 30.36 38.82
CA LYS A 605 22.97 29.00 39.37
C LYS A 605 22.43 29.03 40.79
N LEU A 606 21.34 28.30 41.04
CA LEU A 606 20.91 28.01 42.40
C LEU A 606 21.67 26.75 42.85
N PRO A 607 22.65 26.83 43.76
CA PRO A 607 23.25 25.63 44.34
C PRO A 607 22.22 25.01 45.29
N ILE A 608 21.33 24.18 44.75
CA ILE A 608 20.45 23.34 45.56
C ILE A 608 21.34 22.21 46.11
N ASN A 609 21.85 22.41 47.32
CA ASN A 609 22.55 21.33 48.03
C ASN A 609 21.58 20.16 48.27
N LYS A 610 22.12 18.96 48.56
CA LYS A 610 21.33 17.75 48.79
C LYS A 610 20.22 17.95 49.83
N ALA A 611 20.46 18.79 50.85
CA ALA A 611 19.48 19.13 51.87
C ALA A 611 18.29 19.94 51.33
N LEU A 612 18.54 21.00 50.54
CA LEU A 612 17.46 21.80 49.93
C LEU A 612 16.70 21.00 48.86
N ARG A 613 17.38 20.09 48.15
CA ARG A 613 16.76 19.17 47.19
C ARG A 613 15.73 18.27 47.87
N GLN A 614 16.10 17.71 49.03
CA GLN A 614 15.21 16.93 49.86
C GLN A 614 14.07 17.78 50.45
N GLU A 615 14.38 19.00 50.92
CA GLU A 615 13.38 19.95 51.45
C GLU A 615 12.29 20.29 50.42
N VAL A 616 12.69 20.53 49.15
CA VAL A 616 11.76 20.74 48.02
C VAL A 616 10.91 19.50 47.78
N LYS A 617 11.54 18.33 47.71
CA LYS A 617 10.86 17.05 47.46
C LYS A 617 9.80 16.76 48.52
N ASP A 618 10.16 16.84 49.80
CA ASP A 618 9.26 16.56 50.92
C ASP A 618 8.11 17.56 50.98
N THR A 619 8.39 18.84 50.74
CA THR A 619 7.35 19.88 50.77
C THR A 619 6.36 19.72 49.63
N ILE A 620 6.83 19.46 48.40
CA ILE A 620 5.95 19.24 47.26
C ILE A 620 5.13 17.96 47.46
N LEU A 621 5.74 16.87 47.93
CA LEU A 621 5.03 15.62 48.24
C LEU A 621 3.87 15.82 49.22
N GLN A 622 4.05 16.65 50.24
CA GLN A 622 2.99 16.98 51.19
C GLN A 622 1.93 17.92 50.61
N ALA A 623 2.29 18.75 49.62
CA ALA A 623 1.40 19.77 49.04
C ALA A 623 0.55 19.26 47.86
N THR A 624 0.91 18.14 47.24
CA THR A 624 0.25 17.62 46.03
C THR A 624 -1.09 16.94 46.28
N ARG A 625 -1.36 16.46 47.51
CA ARG A 625 -2.66 15.87 47.93
C ARG A 625 -3.28 14.91 46.89
N GLY A 626 -2.45 14.06 46.27
CA GLY A 626 -2.90 13.09 45.27
C GLY A 626 -3.07 13.62 43.84
N MET A 627 -2.59 14.83 43.53
CA MET A 627 -2.66 15.46 42.22
C MET A 627 -1.28 15.89 41.68
N PHE A 628 -0.87 15.34 40.53
CA PHE A 628 0.39 15.72 39.86
C PHE A 628 0.39 17.16 39.34
N LEU A 629 -0.79 17.69 38.99
CA LEU A 629 -0.93 19.06 38.50
C LEU A 629 -0.48 20.10 39.53
N LEU A 630 -0.80 19.90 40.81
CA LEU A 630 -0.29 20.75 41.89
C LEU A 630 1.24 20.70 41.98
N ALA A 631 1.83 19.51 41.82
CA ALA A 631 3.29 19.35 41.80
C ALA A 631 3.91 20.24 40.73
N ARG A 632 3.32 20.21 39.52
CA ARG A 632 3.77 21.00 38.38
C ARG A 632 3.66 22.52 38.64
N LEU A 633 2.51 23.01 39.08
CA LEU A 633 2.30 24.44 39.38
C LEU A 633 3.28 24.94 40.45
N TYR A 634 3.54 24.13 41.48
CA TYR A 634 4.52 24.45 42.51
C TYR A 634 5.96 24.43 41.97
N MET A 635 6.34 23.43 41.18
CA MET A 635 7.64 23.41 40.52
C MET A 635 7.86 24.63 39.62
N ASP A 636 6.86 25.03 38.84
CA ASP A 636 6.95 26.21 37.97
C ASP A 636 7.09 27.50 38.78
N SER A 637 6.46 27.59 39.95
CA SER A 637 6.67 28.71 40.89
C SER A 637 8.09 28.79 41.46
N LEU A 638 8.79 27.66 41.52
CA LEU A 638 10.19 27.57 41.96
C LEU A 638 11.18 27.90 40.83
N ARG A 639 10.84 27.62 39.56
CA ARG A 639 11.70 27.91 38.39
C ARG A 639 12.14 29.38 38.32
N VAL A 640 11.27 30.29 38.72
CA VAL A 640 11.51 31.75 38.67
C VAL A 640 12.33 32.28 39.86
N LYS A 641 12.75 31.43 40.79
CA LYS A 641 13.57 31.83 41.94
C LYS A 641 15.04 31.65 41.62
N SER A 642 15.83 32.66 41.94
CA SER A 642 17.28 32.68 41.68
C SER A 642 18.14 32.48 42.94
N THR A 643 17.54 32.39 44.13
CA THR A 643 18.27 32.21 45.39
C THR A 643 17.67 31.09 46.26
N PRO A 644 18.50 30.34 47.03
CA PRO A 644 18.02 29.37 48.02
C PRO A 644 17.02 29.96 49.02
N LYS A 645 17.21 31.23 49.40
CA LYS A 645 16.25 31.96 50.27
C LYS A 645 14.90 32.12 49.56
N GLY A 646 14.88 32.56 48.31
CA GLY A 646 13.66 32.68 47.52
C GLY A 646 12.93 31.35 47.33
N VAL A 647 13.66 30.25 47.16
CA VAL A 647 13.09 28.88 47.15
C VAL A 647 12.44 28.56 48.50
N ARG A 648 13.16 28.72 49.62
CA ARG A 648 12.62 28.46 50.96
C ARG A 648 11.45 29.36 51.35
N ASP A 649 11.40 30.60 50.86
CA ASP A 649 10.29 31.50 51.12
C ASP A 649 9.01 31.02 50.40
N VAL A 650 9.15 30.47 49.19
CA VAL A 650 8.06 29.80 48.47
C VAL A 650 7.63 28.51 49.19
N LEU A 651 8.58 27.66 49.61
CA LEU A 651 8.29 26.43 50.35
C LEU A 651 7.58 26.71 51.69
N ARG A 652 8.02 27.72 52.44
CA ARG A 652 7.34 28.15 53.69
C ARG A 652 5.94 28.67 53.41
N GLY A 653 5.75 29.40 52.32
CA GLY A 653 4.42 29.80 51.83
C GLY A 653 3.52 28.58 51.60
N MET A 654 4.02 27.55 50.91
CA MET A 654 3.29 26.31 50.66
C MET A 654 2.95 25.56 51.96
N GLN A 655 3.90 25.45 52.89
CA GLN A 655 3.71 24.77 54.19
C GLN A 655 2.67 25.47 55.08
N HIS A 656 2.79 26.79 55.27
CA HIS A 656 1.82 27.58 56.03
C HIS A 656 0.40 27.50 55.44
N GLN A 657 0.31 27.37 54.12
CA GLN A 657 -0.96 27.19 53.44
C GLN A 657 -1.51 25.77 53.56
N ASN A 658 -0.65 24.76 53.55
CA ASN A 658 -1.04 23.37 53.76
C ASN A 658 -1.65 23.15 55.14
N ASP A 659 -1.12 23.83 56.16
CA ASP A 659 -1.66 23.81 57.53
C ASP A 659 -3.03 24.50 57.63
N LYS A 660 -3.27 25.61 56.90
CA LYS A 660 -4.61 26.23 56.78
C LYS A 660 -5.57 25.41 55.91
N ALA A 661 -5.05 24.72 54.89
CA ALA A 661 -5.83 23.97 53.91
C ALA A 661 -6.19 22.55 54.39
N LYS A 662 -5.70 22.08 55.55
CA LYS A 662 -6.16 20.80 56.16
C LYS A 662 -7.68 20.76 56.45
N MET A 663 -8.36 21.91 56.38
CA MET A 663 -9.83 22.03 56.47
C MET A 663 -10.54 22.41 55.15
N LEU A 664 -9.82 22.53 54.02
CA LEU A 664 -10.38 22.88 52.70
C LEU A 664 -10.44 21.66 51.76
N SER A 665 -11.36 21.68 50.80
CA SER A 665 -11.46 20.65 49.76
C SER A 665 -10.23 20.63 48.84
N VAL A 666 -10.04 19.54 48.11
CA VAL A 666 -8.95 19.40 47.12
C VAL A 666 -9.10 20.41 45.98
N GLU A 667 -10.34 20.73 45.59
CA GLU A 667 -10.67 21.71 44.54
C GLU A 667 -10.31 23.14 44.95
N ASP A 668 -10.62 23.54 46.19
CA ASP A 668 -10.28 24.88 46.69
C ASP A 668 -8.76 25.12 46.71
N SER A 669 -7.99 24.07 47.02
CA SER A 669 -6.52 24.11 47.03
C SER A 669 -5.97 24.31 45.61
N LEU A 670 -6.58 23.68 44.60
CA LEU A 670 -6.22 23.85 43.20
C LEU A 670 -6.58 25.24 42.66
N TYR A 671 -7.79 25.74 42.94
CA TYR A 671 -8.22 27.08 42.50
C TYR A 671 -7.36 28.18 43.09
N LYS A 672 -6.91 28.01 44.34
CA LYS A 672 -5.97 28.94 44.95
C LYS A 672 -4.59 28.91 44.28
N ALA A 673 -4.07 27.72 43.92
CA ALA A 673 -2.82 27.63 43.17
C ALA A 673 -2.92 28.32 41.79
N TYR A 674 -4.10 28.28 41.17
CA TYR A 674 -4.38 29.06 39.96
C TYR A 674 -4.43 30.56 40.23
N ASP A 675 -5.15 31.02 41.27
CA ASP A 675 -5.18 32.45 41.65
C ASP A 675 -3.76 33.01 41.86
N GLU A 676 -2.89 32.24 42.53
CA GLU A 676 -1.49 32.63 42.72
C GLU A 676 -0.70 32.67 41.42
N THR A 677 -0.98 31.75 40.49
CA THR A 677 -0.37 31.73 39.17
C THR A 677 -0.82 32.94 38.34
N MET A 678 -2.11 33.27 38.36
CA MET A 678 -2.63 34.49 37.73
C MET A 678 -2.06 35.77 38.36
N ALA A 679 -1.90 35.79 39.68
CA ALA A 679 -1.25 36.91 40.37
C ALA A 679 0.23 37.09 39.97
N ARG A 680 0.92 36.02 39.56
CA ARG A 680 2.27 36.12 38.97
C ARG A 680 2.23 36.68 37.56
N ILE A 681 1.27 36.27 36.74
CA ILE A 681 1.07 36.80 35.38
C ILE A 681 0.76 38.31 35.45
N ASN A 682 -0.12 38.72 36.36
CA ASN A 682 -0.49 40.13 36.56
C ASN A 682 0.62 41.02 37.14
N LYS A 683 1.76 40.45 37.55
CA LYS A 683 2.94 41.19 38.04
C LYS A 683 4.03 41.35 36.98
N GLN A 684 3.83 40.81 35.78
CA GLN A 684 4.75 40.99 34.67
C GLN A 684 4.66 42.42 34.12
N GLU A 685 5.59 42.80 33.23
CA GLU A 685 5.50 44.05 32.49
C GLU A 685 4.17 44.12 31.70
N PRO A 686 3.60 45.33 31.50
CA PRO A 686 2.26 45.48 30.91
C PRO A 686 2.05 44.75 29.58
N ASP A 687 3.06 44.77 28.69
CA ASP A 687 2.98 44.11 27.39
C ASP A 687 2.93 42.58 27.52
N PHE A 688 3.76 42.00 28.40
CA PHE A 688 3.74 40.55 28.67
C PHE A 688 2.47 40.11 29.39
N GLN A 689 1.95 40.93 30.30
CA GLN A 689 0.67 40.68 30.96
C GLN A 689 -0.47 40.63 29.94
N ASN A 690 -0.54 41.61 29.03
CA ASN A 690 -1.56 41.67 27.98
C ASN A 690 -1.43 40.45 27.05
N LEU A 691 -0.21 40.16 26.59
CA LEU A 691 0.05 39.01 25.72
C LEU A 691 -0.34 37.68 26.37
N ALA A 692 0.05 37.44 27.63
CA ALA A 692 -0.32 36.25 28.37
C ALA A 692 -1.85 36.13 28.54
N THR A 693 -2.53 37.25 28.78
CA THR A 693 -4.00 37.29 28.88
C THR A 693 -4.67 36.92 27.56
N GLN A 694 -4.18 37.47 26.44
CA GLN A 694 -4.71 37.16 25.11
C GLN A 694 -4.45 35.71 24.71
N ILE A 695 -3.26 35.16 24.98
CA ILE A 695 -2.96 33.75 24.75
C ILE A 695 -3.94 32.87 25.52
N LEU A 696 -4.08 33.10 26.84
CA LEU A 696 -4.99 32.32 27.68
C LEU A 696 -6.45 32.45 27.21
N LEU A 697 -6.86 33.62 26.75
CA LEU A 697 -8.20 33.87 26.20
C LEU A 697 -8.44 32.98 24.98
N TRP A 698 -7.55 33.03 23.98
CA TRP A 698 -7.68 32.25 22.76
C TRP A 698 -7.66 30.74 23.02
N ILE A 699 -6.70 30.22 23.78
CA ILE A 699 -6.59 28.76 23.97
C ILE A 699 -7.69 28.19 24.87
N THR A 700 -8.35 29.04 25.67
CA THR A 700 -9.52 28.64 26.49
C THR A 700 -10.78 28.59 25.64
N HIS A 701 -11.03 29.63 24.84
CA HIS A 701 -12.32 29.82 24.17
C HIS A 701 -12.33 29.42 22.69
N ALA A 702 -11.19 29.09 22.10
CA ALA A 702 -11.15 28.58 20.74
C ALA A 702 -11.88 27.24 20.62
N LYS A 703 -12.65 27.07 19.54
CA LYS A 703 -13.48 25.88 19.29
C LYS A 703 -12.66 24.62 19.01
N ARG A 704 -11.42 24.78 18.55
CA ARG A 704 -10.40 23.73 18.45
C ARG A 704 -9.04 24.26 18.90
N PRO A 705 -8.07 23.40 19.25
CA PRO A 705 -6.69 23.84 19.46
C PRO A 705 -6.15 24.61 18.25
N LEU A 706 -5.38 25.67 18.52
CA LEU A 706 -4.73 26.49 17.51
C LEU A 706 -3.24 26.15 17.47
N SER A 707 -2.65 26.13 16.27
CA SER A 707 -1.20 26.08 16.14
C SER A 707 -0.54 27.36 16.65
N THR A 708 0.75 27.31 16.97
CA THR A 708 1.57 28.47 17.32
C THR A 708 1.45 29.57 16.28
N GLU A 709 1.49 29.21 15.00
CA GLU A 709 1.39 30.18 13.89
C GLU A 709 -0.02 30.75 13.72
N GLU A 710 -1.07 29.94 13.85
CA GLU A 710 -2.45 30.44 13.84
C GLU A 710 -2.68 31.42 15.00
N LEU A 711 -2.17 31.10 16.19
CA LEU A 711 -2.29 31.96 17.35
C LEU A 711 -1.48 33.25 17.19
N ARG A 712 -0.27 33.20 16.62
CA ARG A 712 0.51 34.41 16.27
C ARG A 712 -0.27 35.33 15.35
N HIS A 713 -0.93 34.77 14.32
CA HIS A 713 -1.79 35.55 13.43
C HIS A 713 -2.98 36.15 14.16
N ALA A 714 -3.63 35.40 15.06
CA ALA A 714 -4.76 35.87 15.84
C ALA A 714 -4.40 37.04 16.77
N LEU A 715 -3.21 36.98 17.37
CA LEU A 715 -2.69 38.02 18.27
C LEU A 715 -2.23 39.27 17.51
N ALA A 716 -1.85 39.14 16.25
CA ALA A 716 -1.38 40.25 15.40
C ALA A 716 -2.50 41.05 14.72
N VAL A 717 -3.77 40.65 14.87
CA VAL A 717 -4.90 41.34 14.23
C VAL A 717 -5.22 42.66 14.93
N GLU A 718 -5.11 43.76 14.18
CA GLU A 718 -5.60 45.07 14.59
C GLU A 718 -7.04 45.28 14.10
N VAL A 719 -8.00 45.36 15.03
CA VAL A 719 -9.41 45.60 14.71
C VAL A 719 -9.58 46.89 13.89
N GLY A 720 -10.27 46.78 12.76
CA GLY A 720 -10.52 47.90 11.85
C GLY A 720 -9.48 48.09 10.73
N ARG A 721 -8.36 47.35 10.74
CA ARG A 721 -7.44 47.27 9.61
C ARG A 721 -7.96 46.31 8.54
N ASN A 722 -7.44 46.45 7.33
CA ASN A 722 -7.78 45.64 6.18
C ASN A 722 -6.60 44.79 5.66
N GLU A 723 -5.47 44.77 6.37
CA GLU A 723 -4.28 43.99 6.03
C GLU A 723 -3.61 43.51 7.32
N LEU A 724 -2.86 42.40 7.24
CA LEU A 724 -2.05 41.92 8.35
C LEU A 724 -0.76 42.72 8.40
N ASP A 725 -0.51 43.40 9.51
CA ASP A 725 0.76 44.09 9.74
C ASP A 725 1.83 43.06 10.13
N GLU A 726 2.85 42.87 9.27
CA GLU A 726 3.96 41.95 9.53
C GLU A 726 4.81 42.40 10.72
N ASP A 727 4.86 43.70 11.03
CA ASP A 727 5.59 44.24 12.18
C ASP A 727 4.87 43.93 13.51
N ASN A 728 3.58 43.60 13.46
CA ASN A 728 2.80 43.18 14.62
C ASN A 728 2.82 41.65 14.84
N LEU A 729 3.45 40.88 13.95
CA LEU A 729 3.67 39.45 14.14
C LEU A 729 4.80 39.20 15.13
N ILE A 730 4.45 38.66 16.29
CA ILE A 730 5.42 38.27 17.33
C ILE A 730 6.41 37.26 16.74
N ALA A 731 7.72 37.54 16.80
CA ALA A 731 8.75 36.73 16.15
C ALA A 731 8.79 35.25 16.64
N SER A 732 8.60 35.03 17.94
CA SER A 732 8.38 33.70 18.50
C SER A 732 7.38 33.76 19.65
N LEU A 733 6.38 32.88 19.63
CA LEU A 733 5.40 32.80 20.70
C LEU A 733 5.98 32.04 21.90
N ASP A 734 6.41 32.77 22.93
CA ASP A 734 6.86 32.16 24.18
C ASP A 734 5.70 32.01 25.16
N VAL A 735 5.19 30.79 25.32
CA VAL A 735 4.11 30.48 26.27
C VAL A 735 4.57 30.48 27.73
N SER A 736 5.88 30.60 28.01
CA SER A 736 6.40 30.66 29.38
C SER A 736 5.86 31.85 30.17
N ILE A 737 5.46 32.92 29.48
CA ILE A 737 4.79 34.10 30.04
C ILE A 737 3.44 33.75 30.70
N CYS A 738 2.80 32.65 30.29
CA CYS A 738 1.59 32.14 30.93
C CYS A 738 1.87 31.36 32.24
N ALA A 739 3.10 31.46 32.78
CA ALA A 739 3.49 30.94 34.10
C ALA A 739 3.15 29.45 34.35
N GLY A 740 3.23 28.63 33.28
CA GLY A 740 2.96 27.19 33.34
C GLY A 740 1.51 26.78 33.08
N LEU A 741 0.61 27.74 32.79
CA LEU A 741 -0.80 27.46 32.46
C LEU A 741 -1.02 27.07 31.00
N ALA A 742 -0.08 27.41 30.12
CA ALA A 742 -0.10 27.06 28.70
C ALA A 742 1.14 26.23 28.35
N ILE A 743 0.98 25.34 27.39
CA ILE A 743 2.06 24.51 26.83
C ILE A 743 1.96 24.54 25.30
N VAL A 744 3.12 24.50 24.65
CA VAL A 744 3.20 24.18 23.22
C VAL A 744 3.48 22.70 23.09
N ASP A 745 2.75 22.05 22.20
CA ASP A 745 2.98 20.68 21.83
C ASP A 745 4.11 20.59 20.79
N ASP A 746 5.25 19.99 21.16
CA ASP A 746 6.45 20.01 20.31
C ASP A 746 6.26 19.33 18.93
N LYS A 747 5.30 18.40 18.80
CA LYS A 747 5.07 17.65 17.55
C LYS A 747 3.99 18.29 16.69
N SER A 748 2.84 18.61 17.27
CA SER A 748 1.71 19.20 16.55
C SER A 748 1.83 20.72 16.40
N GLN A 749 2.74 21.34 17.17
CA GLN A 749 2.88 22.81 17.28
C GLN A 749 1.59 23.48 17.76
N GLU A 750 0.71 22.74 18.43
CA GLU A 750 -0.52 23.29 18.99
C GLU A 750 -0.30 23.90 20.37
N VAL A 751 -0.94 25.03 20.61
CA VAL A 751 -0.93 25.69 21.92
C VAL A 751 -2.15 25.25 22.71
N ARG A 752 -1.91 24.67 23.89
CA ARG A 752 -2.95 24.07 24.73
C ARG A 752 -2.80 24.53 26.17
N LEU A 753 -3.89 24.50 26.92
CA LEU A 753 -3.83 24.64 28.37
C LEU A 753 -3.09 23.44 28.97
N VAL A 754 -2.39 23.67 30.07
CA VAL A 754 -1.63 22.62 30.76
C VAL A 754 -2.53 21.48 31.24
N HIS A 755 -3.79 21.79 31.55
CA HIS A 755 -4.79 20.84 32.00
C HIS A 755 -6.22 21.40 31.80
N TYR A 756 -7.22 20.54 31.67
CA TYR A 756 -8.62 20.94 31.52
C TYR A 756 -9.17 21.73 32.73
N THR A 757 -8.72 21.46 33.96
CA THR A 757 -9.06 22.28 35.15
C THR A 757 -8.65 23.74 35.00
N THR A 758 -7.62 24.02 34.21
CA THR A 758 -7.22 25.39 33.90
C THR A 758 -8.30 26.09 33.09
N GLN A 759 -8.97 25.37 32.18
CA GLN A 759 -10.12 25.89 31.43
C GLN A 759 -11.29 26.20 32.35
N GLU A 760 -11.72 25.24 33.19
CA GLU A 760 -12.81 25.45 34.15
C GLU A 760 -12.56 26.68 35.04
N TYR A 761 -11.34 26.81 35.58
CA TYR A 761 -10.95 27.97 36.38
C TYR A 761 -11.00 29.29 35.60
N LEU A 762 -10.43 29.33 34.39
CA LEU A 762 -10.37 30.54 33.57
C LEU A 762 -11.78 31.01 33.16
N GLU A 763 -12.64 30.09 32.74
CA GLU A 763 -14.03 30.36 32.35
C GLU A 763 -14.89 30.82 33.53
N GLN A 764 -14.82 30.11 34.67
CA GLN A 764 -15.72 30.36 35.79
C GLN A 764 -15.30 31.56 36.66
N ARG A 765 -13.99 31.81 36.80
CA ARG A 765 -13.44 32.73 37.79
C ARG A 765 -12.66 33.90 37.19
N HIS A 766 -11.77 33.65 36.22
CA HIS A 766 -10.90 34.72 35.73
C HIS A 766 -11.63 35.65 34.74
N PHE A 767 -12.09 35.14 33.60
CA PHE A 767 -12.72 35.98 32.58
C PHE A 767 -14.07 36.54 33.04
N LYS A 768 -14.85 35.71 33.74
CA LYS A 768 -16.20 36.06 34.19
C LYS A 768 -16.25 37.02 35.39
N LEU A 769 -15.33 36.89 36.36
CA LEU A 769 -15.37 37.70 37.59
C LEU A 769 -14.26 38.76 37.67
N SER A 770 -13.11 38.55 37.03
CA SER A 770 -11.92 39.41 37.23
C SER A 770 -11.68 40.42 36.10
N LEU A 771 -11.99 40.07 34.84
CA LEU A 771 -11.76 40.94 33.68
C LEU A 771 -13.02 41.62 33.13
N ASN A 772 -14.21 41.07 33.38
CA ASN A 772 -15.49 41.57 32.84
C ASN A 772 -15.49 41.79 31.31
N ILE A 773 -14.72 40.96 30.59
CA ILE A 773 -14.65 40.92 29.13
C ILE A 773 -15.44 39.68 28.68
N ASN A 774 -16.20 39.78 27.59
CA ASN A 774 -16.74 38.60 26.91
C ASN A 774 -15.71 38.09 25.89
N PRO A 775 -15.03 36.96 26.15
CA PRO A 775 -13.97 36.43 25.27
C PRO A 775 -14.44 36.15 23.85
N HIS A 776 -15.69 35.74 23.68
CA HIS A 776 -16.26 35.41 22.38
C HIS A 776 -16.48 36.63 21.49
N ASN A 777 -16.75 37.81 22.08
CA ASN A 777 -16.82 39.06 21.32
C ASN A 777 -15.46 39.41 20.73
N THR A 778 -14.40 39.34 21.54
CA THR A 778 -13.03 39.62 21.09
C THR A 778 -12.61 38.67 19.97
N ILE A 779 -12.84 37.36 20.14
CA ILE A 779 -12.52 36.36 19.09
C ILE A 779 -13.31 36.64 17.81
N THR A 780 -14.60 37.00 17.93
CA THR A 780 -15.46 37.35 16.79
C THR A 780 -14.93 38.55 16.03
N GLU A 781 -14.61 39.65 16.73
CA GLU A 781 -14.07 40.86 16.12
C GLU A 781 -12.76 40.60 15.37
N VAL A 782 -11.86 39.81 15.97
CA VAL A 782 -10.61 39.40 15.33
C VAL A 782 -10.88 38.56 14.08
N CYS A 783 -11.73 37.53 14.17
CA CYS A 783 -12.02 36.66 13.03
C CYS A 783 -12.69 37.42 11.88
N VAL A 784 -13.66 38.29 12.18
CA VAL A 784 -14.34 39.10 11.16
C VAL A 784 -13.38 40.10 10.53
N THR A 785 -12.56 40.80 11.32
CA THR A 785 -11.53 41.71 10.80
C THR A 785 -10.57 40.97 9.87
N TYR A 786 -10.09 39.78 10.28
CA TYR A 786 -9.21 38.96 9.47
C TYR A 786 -9.84 38.58 8.12
N LEU A 787 -11.12 38.20 8.10
CA LEU A 787 -11.84 37.86 6.87
C LEU A 787 -12.13 39.07 5.98
N MET A 788 -12.06 40.30 6.51
CA MET A 788 -12.25 41.55 5.76
C MET A 788 -10.98 42.04 5.06
N TYR A 789 -9.85 41.33 5.19
CA TYR A 789 -8.60 41.74 4.57
C TYR A 789 -8.68 41.87 3.04
N SER A 790 -7.93 42.83 2.49
CA SER A 790 -7.94 43.22 1.07
C SER A 790 -7.67 42.03 0.15
N ILE A 791 -6.78 41.12 0.57
CA ILE A 791 -6.44 39.90 -0.16
C ILE A 791 -7.66 38.99 -0.42
N PHE A 792 -8.63 38.94 0.50
CA PHE A 792 -9.82 38.11 0.36
C PHE A 792 -10.90 38.75 -0.53
N LYS A 793 -10.83 40.06 -0.77
CA LYS A 793 -11.73 40.76 -1.72
C LYS A 793 -11.55 40.31 -3.17
N SER A 794 -10.39 39.73 -3.50
CA SER A 794 -10.08 39.22 -4.84
C SER A 794 -10.91 38.00 -5.27
N GLY A 795 -11.74 37.44 -4.38
CA GLY A 795 -12.62 36.31 -4.67
C GLY A 795 -11.92 34.95 -4.59
N PRO A 796 -12.55 33.86 -5.07
CA PRO A 796 -12.02 32.51 -4.98
C PRO A 796 -10.70 32.35 -5.75
N CYS A 797 -9.79 31.53 -5.22
CA CYS A 797 -8.53 31.20 -5.89
C CYS A 797 -8.78 30.46 -7.21
N ARG A 798 -8.10 30.87 -8.29
CA ARG A 798 -8.28 30.30 -9.64
C ARG A 798 -7.42 29.06 -9.88
N SER A 799 -6.38 28.85 -9.07
CA SER A 799 -5.52 27.67 -9.12
C SER A 799 -5.27 27.09 -7.73
N LYS A 800 -4.90 25.81 -7.67
CA LYS A 800 -4.44 25.16 -6.43
C LYS A 800 -3.20 25.85 -5.86
N GLY A 801 -2.32 26.38 -6.72
CA GLY A 801 -1.15 27.16 -6.31
C GLY A 801 -1.52 28.44 -5.57
N ASP A 802 -2.48 29.20 -6.09
CA ASP A 802 -2.96 30.43 -5.44
C ASP A 802 -3.64 30.15 -4.10
N TYR A 803 -4.40 29.05 -4.02
CA TYR A 803 -5.00 28.59 -2.77
C TYR A 803 -3.94 28.23 -1.71
N ILE A 804 -2.95 27.42 -2.09
CA ILE A 804 -1.84 27.07 -1.18
C ILE A 804 -1.05 28.33 -0.79
N GLY A 805 -0.80 29.23 -1.73
CA GLY A 805 -0.10 30.50 -1.49
C GLY A 805 -0.82 31.37 -0.46
N ARG A 806 -2.13 31.58 -0.61
CA ARG A 806 -2.94 32.33 0.37
C ARG A 806 -3.00 31.63 1.72
N MET A 807 -3.08 30.29 1.72
CA MET A 807 -3.13 29.55 2.98
C MET A 807 -1.81 29.62 3.75
N ARG A 808 -0.67 29.70 3.05
CA ARG A 808 0.65 29.87 3.69
C ARG A 808 0.84 31.27 4.29
N THR A 809 0.31 32.31 3.66
CA THR A 809 0.48 33.69 4.14
C THR A 809 -0.61 34.12 5.13
N HIS A 810 -1.74 33.41 5.20
CA HIS A 810 -2.87 33.76 6.05
C HIS A 810 -3.38 32.57 6.86
N LEU A 811 -2.58 32.12 7.82
CA LEU A 811 -2.74 30.84 8.50
C LEU A 811 -4.02 30.76 9.36
N LEU A 812 -4.49 31.88 9.93
CA LEU A 812 -5.74 31.91 10.71
C LEU A 812 -7.02 31.80 9.85
N TYR A 813 -6.91 31.97 8.53
CA TYR A 813 -8.10 32.09 7.65
C TYR A 813 -9.09 30.93 7.82
N PHE A 814 -8.61 29.69 7.87
CA PHE A 814 -9.49 28.52 7.95
C PHE A 814 -10.29 28.52 9.26
N TYR A 815 -9.63 28.83 10.37
CA TYR A 815 -10.29 28.94 11.67
C TYR A 815 -11.31 30.07 11.66
N ALA A 816 -10.89 31.27 11.24
CA ALA A 816 -11.75 32.45 11.20
C ALA A 816 -12.99 32.21 10.32
N ALA A 817 -12.82 31.70 9.10
CA ALA A 817 -13.91 31.43 8.15
C ALA A 817 -14.93 30.41 8.68
N THR A 818 -14.46 29.43 9.44
CA THR A 818 -15.30 28.32 9.93
C THR A 818 -16.02 28.65 11.23
N TYR A 819 -15.34 29.31 12.17
CA TYR A 819 -15.80 29.41 13.56
C TYR A 819 -16.20 30.83 14.03
N TRP A 820 -16.02 31.89 13.22
CA TRP A 820 -16.44 33.24 13.63
C TRP A 820 -17.91 33.29 14.08
N ARG A 821 -18.79 32.58 13.37
CA ARG A 821 -20.24 32.53 13.69
C ARG A 821 -20.51 31.80 15.01
N HIS A 822 -19.69 30.82 15.36
CA HIS A 822 -19.83 30.11 16.64
C HIS A 822 -19.55 31.06 17.80
N HIS A 823 -18.53 31.91 17.68
CA HIS A 823 -18.22 32.90 18.71
C HIS A 823 -19.17 34.11 18.70
N ALA A 824 -19.81 34.43 17.57
CA ALA A 824 -20.78 35.51 17.48
C ALA A 824 -22.16 35.19 18.09
N ARG A 825 -22.45 33.91 18.30
CA ARG A 825 -23.70 33.41 18.89
C ARG A 825 -23.61 33.45 20.40
#